data_AF-A0A239J5R5-F1
#
_entry.id   AF-A0A239J5R5-F1
#
_cell.length_a   1.000
_cell.length_b   1.000
_cell.length_c   1.000
_cell.angle_alpha   90.00
_cell.angle_beta   90.00
_cell.angle_gamma   90.00
#
_symmetry.space_group_name_H-M   'P 1'
#
loop_
_entity.id
_entity.type
_entity.pdbx_description
1 polymer ?
#
loop_
_entity_poly.entity_id
_entity_poly.type
_entity_poly.pdbx_seq_one_letter_code
_entity_poly.pdbx_strand_id
1 'polypeptide(L)'
;MHAIRAIGAQSDAAPTPTFRLLGDFTVDPPAFVPHGRKARALLARLALADGPLTRDRLSTLFWSRRAETQAHASLRQCLMELKAWTRASPPLIHADRDTVRIDRAQVADDMSFLLAACAADDTEKALRWLPGEGAALLADLGGIDEVWDDWLAAERARRHEGIVREVLAMADRLFDAGAIDQTLAVAERMTRFDPCSEHAARLVMRARWQAGDDDGVRHAWQRIEDAVARGLDGKPSPETRTLYKNLTASRPPRPAPLVPASIVPLRSRNQQTARPAGRPFAGRVGVLAAGIVALSLVGADAPRGAPRAAAFAAPVVRIEPVVPRGGDALEQQFADALAADFVRLATASGGVVRVLDGRTRDDGEDFIVRVAIDREGNALSSESRVVDAVGGSLLWSNRLYETTGNLTLLRERTAVSVANMVDCGLSMNGRDRALATNADRRVLVFAICDANRRREIARMTSLLEEMTRRWPGDASAWAWLALARAMSIDGSDRPAERERRRQVAIRDVHHALTLDPANVLALVAWSWTGRGELFAVEGLPKIDRALAIDPDFPPALMANALGLFQAGFVGASVDPAIRAAEADPTSIAKAFGVVRRLAAAGRLKDASDRFAEVERLWPGHPDLAEHRRRLAEEYGRTAAAALYRAAKPDERRTFELLLLHQIADPAADRSALDAAAEEEFARHPPVAYYLAAHYSRTGDMAKALAWLNRAPVRDTAGQWSLLYWPSVAPLRRDPRFFVKMAQIGLVDYWRRTNRWPDFCREPGLRYDCRQEAARLVALGRALGDGIALNRRRQSQGPRRAPS
;
A
#
# COMPACT_ATOMS: atom_id res chain seq x y z
N MET A 1 -57.17 24.63 -22.66
CA MET A 1 -57.94 24.63 -21.40
C MET A 1 -57.40 23.53 -20.50
N HIS A 2 -56.95 23.92 -19.29
CA HIS A 2 -56.86 23.18 -18.01
C HIS A 2 -56.45 21.68 -18.01
N ALA A 3 -55.52 21.20 -17.19
CA ALA A 3 -54.85 21.75 -16.02
C ALA A 3 -53.54 20.99 -15.74
N ILE A 4 -52.49 21.73 -15.41
CA ILE A 4 -51.27 21.24 -14.76
C ILE A 4 -51.35 21.68 -13.29
N ARG A 5 -51.38 20.71 -12.37
CA ARG A 5 -51.03 20.85 -10.94
C ARG A 5 -50.28 19.58 -10.56
N ALA A 6 -48.96 19.67 -10.45
CA ALA A 6 -48.24 19.86 -9.19
C ALA A 6 -48.23 18.57 -8.34
N ILE A 7 -47.20 17.75 -8.57
CA ILE A 7 -46.66 16.82 -7.57
C ILE A 7 -45.22 17.28 -7.31
N GLY A 8 -44.92 17.49 -6.03
CA GLY A 8 -43.70 18.13 -5.54
C GLY A 8 -42.42 17.39 -5.89
N ALA A 9 -41.37 18.19 -6.06
CA ALA A 9 -40.00 17.75 -6.18
C ALA A 9 -39.52 17.11 -4.86
N GLN A 10 -39.54 15.78 -4.80
CA GLN A 10 -38.48 15.03 -4.16
C GLN A 10 -37.41 14.81 -5.23
N SER A 11 -36.16 15.23 -4.98
CA SER A 11 -35.04 14.80 -5.83
C SER A 11 -34.75 13.34 -5.50
N ASP A 12 -35.49 12.43 -6.13
CA ASP A 12 -35.08 11.04 -6.24
C ASP A 12 -33.80 11.02 -7.06
N ALA A 13 -32.66 10.83 -6.40
CA ALA A 13 -31.44 10.45 -7.08
C ALA A 13 -31.74 9.16 -7.86
N ALA A 14 -31.55 9.19 -9.18
CA ALA A 14 -31.75 7.99 -10.00
C ALA A 14 -30.93 6.83 -9.39
N PRO A 15 -31.51 5.62 -9.25
CA PRO A 15 -30.84 4.52 -8.59
C PRO A 15 -29.52 4.19 -9.29
N THR A 16 -28.44 4.09 -8.50
CA THR A 16 -27.10 3.74 -8.96
C THR A 16 -27.14 2.42 -9.73
N PRO A 17 -26.71 2.37 -11.01
CA PRO A 17 -26.72 1.13 -11.78
C PRO A 17 -25.90 0.04 -11.10
N THR A 18 -26.51 -1.11 -10.87
CA THR A 18 -25.87 -2.26 -10.23
C THR A 18 -25.63 -3.36 -11.24
N PHE A 19 -24.37 -3.70 -11.46
CA PHE A 19 -23.94 -4.81 -12.28
C PHE A 19 -24.12 -6.14 -11.57
N ARG A 20 -24.75 -7.09 -12.26
CA ARG A 20 -24.72 -8.51 -11.92
C ARG A 20 -23.66 -9.18 -12.77
N LEU A 21 -22.53 -9.50 -12.17
CA LEU A 21 -21.39 -10.14 -12.82
C LEU A 21 -21.31 -11.63 -12.46
N LEU A 22 -21.79 -12.01 -11.27
CA LEU A 22 -21.77 -13.38 -10.76
C LEU A 22 -22.98 -14.15 -11.31
N GLY A 23 -22.78 -14.84 -12.44
CA GLY A 23 -23.85 -15.46 -13.23
C GLY A 23 -24.03 -14.74 -14.57
N ASP A 24 -25.26 -14.71 -15.08
CA ASP A 24 -25.58 -14.00 -16.32
C ASP A 24 -25.43 -12.49 -16.13
N PHE A 25 -24.86 -11.83 -17.14
CA PHE A 25 -24.61 -10.41 -17.08
C PHE A 25 -25.91 -9.61 -17.15
N THR A 26 -26.24 -8.86 -16.11
CA THR A 26 -27.35 -7.89 -16.18
C THR A 26 -27.00 -6.61 -15.42
N VAL A 27 -27.82 -5.58 -15.60
CA VAL A 27 -27.72 -4.29 -14.94
C VAL A 27 -29.09 -3.92 -14.41
N ASP A 28 -29.15 -3.50 -13.14
CA ASP A 28 -30.34 -2.95 -12.51
C ASP A 28 -30.21 -1.42 -12.42
N PRO A 29 -31.13 -0.61 -12.99
CA PRO A 29 -32.36 -1.03 -13.66
C PRO A 29 -32.14 -1.61 -15.08
N PRO A 30 -33.00 -2.54 -15.55
CA PRO A 30 -32.85 -3.22 -16.84
C PRO A 30 -32.73 -2.31 -18.06
N ALA A 31 -33.21 -1.06 -17.96
CA ALA A 31 -33.08 -0.04 -19.00
C ALA A 31 -31.63 0.27 -19.40
N PHE A 32 -30.65 -0.05 -18.53
CA PHE A 32 -29.24 0.13 -18.80
C PHE A 32 -28.57 -1.08 -19.47
N VAL A 33 -29.28 -2.20 -19.64
CA VAL A 33 -28.72 -3.40 -20.30
C VAL A 33 -28.75 -3.21 -21.82
N PRO A 34 -27.59 -3.18 -22.51
CA PRO A 34 -27.57 -3.12 -23.97
C PRO A 34 -28.07 -4.45 -24.59
N HIS A 35 -28.63 -4.38 -25.79
CA HIS A 35 -29.21 -5.55 -26.47
C HIS A 35 -28.14 -6.46 -27.10
N GLY A 36 -27.07 -5.87 -27.64
CA GLY A 36 -25.99 -6.56 -28.32
C GLY A 36 -25.07 -7.28 -27.34
N ARG A 37 -24.80 -8.57 -27.59
CA ARG A 37 -23.88 -9.38 -26.76
C ARG A 37 -22.48 -8.76 -26.63
N LYS A 38 -21.94 -8.16 -27.71
CA LYS A 38 -20.66 -7.44 -27.67
C LYS A 38 -20.71 -6.13 -26.88
N ALA A 39 -21.82 -5.42 -26.89
CA ALA A 39 -22.00 -4.23 -26.06
C ALA A 39 -22.15 -4.61 -24.57
N ARG A 40 -22.86 -5.69 -24.25
CA ARG A 40 -22.94 -6.28 -22.90
C ARG A 40 -21.54 -6.69 -22.39
N ALA A 41 -20.76 -7.37 -23.22
CA ALA A 41 -19.41 -7.78 -22.88
C ALA A 41 -18.42 -6.63 -22.76
N LEU A 42 -18.51 -5.61 -23.62
CA LEU A 42 -17.75 -4.37 -23.49
C LEU A 42 -18.05 -3.70 -22.14
N LEU A 43 -19.32 -3.59 -21.79
CA LEU A 43 -19.75 -2.98 -20.54
C LEU A 43 -19.26 -3.78 -19.32
N ALA A 44 -19.41 -5.11 -19.33
CA ALA A 44 -18.88 -6.00 -18.31
C ALA A 44 -17.35 -5.89 -18.18
N ARG A 45 -16.64 -5.79 -19.31
CA ARG A 45 -15.19 -5.63 -19.35
C ARG A 45 -14.73 -4.34 -18.71
N LEU A 46 -15.47 -3.26 -18.92
CA LEU A 46 -15.21 -1.96 -18.30
C LEU A 46 -15.47 -2.01 -16.79
N ALA A 47 -16.57 -2.64 -16.36
CA ALA A 47 -16.86 -2.85 -14.93
C ALA A 47 -15.73 -3.62 -14.23
N LEU A 48 -15.17 -4.64 -14.87
CA LEU A 48 -14.05 -5.45 -14.35
C LEU A 48 -12.65 -4.82 -14.52
N ALA A 49 -12.52 -3.67 -15.19
CA ALA A 49 -11.21 -3.05 -15.48
C ALA A 49 -10.69 -2.17 -14.33
N ASP A 50 -9.45 -2.39 -13.88
CA ASP A 50 -8.81 -1.56 -12.84
C ASP A 50 -8.46 -0.13 -13.28
N GLY A 51 -8.76 0.24 -14.53
CA GLY A 51 -8.51 1.57 -15.08
C GLY A 51 -9.00 1.70 -16.53
N PRO A 52 -8.69 2.83 -17.20
CA PRO A 52 -9.08 3.08 -18.58
C PRO A 52 -8.52 2.02 -19.55
N LEU A 53 -9.31 1.64 -20.53
CA LEU A 53 -8.91 0.69 -21.58
C LEU A 53 -8.75 1.42 -22.90
N THR A 54 -7.65 1.16 -23.61
CA THR A 54 -7.45 1.75 -24.95
C THR A 54 -8.43 1.17 -25.95
N ARG A 55 -8.81 1.98 -26.94
CA ARG A 55 -9.71 1.56 -28.02
C ARG A 55 -9.13 0.41 -28.83
N ASP A 56 -7.82 0.40 -29.07
CA ASP A 56 -7.12 -0.66 -29.78
C ASP A 56 -7.22 -1.97 -29.00
N ARG A 57 -6.98 -1.93 -27.68
CA ARG A 57 -7.06 -3.12 -26.83
C ARG A 57 -8.47 -3.69 -26.77
N LEU A 58 -9.48 -2.84 -26.70
CA LEU A 58 -10.88 -3.26 -26.78
C LEU A 58 -11.21 -3.84 -28.15
N SER A 59 -10.67 -3.26 -29.21
CA SER A 59 -10.90 -3.70 -30.58
C SER A 59 -10.30 -5.07 -30.84
N THR A 60 -9.06 -5.31 -30.42
CA THR A 60 -8.39 -6.61 -30.48
C THR A 60 -9.08 -7.67 -29.62
N LEU A 61 -9.61 -7.29 -28.47
CA LEU A 61 -10.29 -8.20 -27.55
C LEU A 61 -11.62 -8.72 -28.13
N PHE A 62 -12.39 -7.86 -28.80
CA PHE A 62 -13.75 -8.19 -29.25
C PHE A 62 -13.87 -8.48 -30.75
N TRP A 63 -12.87 -8.14 -31.57
CA TRP A 63 -12.89 -8.34 -33.03
C TRP A 63 -11.51 -8.74 -33.56
N SER A 64 -10.89 -9.77 -32.96
CA SER A 64 -9.53 -10.24 -33.27
C SER A 64 -9.30 -10.59 -34.75
N ARG A 65 -10.35 -11.07 -35.42
CA ARG A 65 -10.33 -11.49 -36.84
C ARG A 65 -10.60 -10.36 -37.84
N ARG A 66 -10.79 -9.12 -37.39
CA ARG A 66 -11.06 -7.97 -38.28
C ARG A 66 -9.82 -7.09 -38.41
N ALA A 67 -9.65 -6.49 -39.58
CA ALA A 67 -8.67 -5.43 -39.76
C ALA A 67 -8.97 -4.25 -38.83
N GLU A 68 -7.94 -3.56 -38.37
CA GLU A 68 -7.99 -2.54 -37.32
C GLU A 68 -9.04 -1.44 -37.57
N THR A 69 -9.10 -0.92 -38.79
CA THR A 69 -10.08 0.12 -39.19
C THR A 69 -11.53 -0.35 -39.06
N GLN A 70 -11.80 -1.61 -39.40
CA GLN A 70 -13.13 -2.23 -39.27
C GLN A 70 -13.46 -2.56 -37.80
N ALA A 71 -12.46 -2.97 -37.01
CA ALA A 71 -12.62 -3.23 -35.58
C ALA A 71 -12.94 -1.91 -34.83
N HIS A 72 -12.27 -0.81 -35.16
CA HIS A 72 -12.52 0.51 -34.57
C HIS A 72 -13.89 1.07 -34.93
N ALA A 73 -14.34 0.85 -36.17
CA ALA A 73 -15.70 1.19 -36.59
C ALA A 73 -16.75 0.38 -35.81
N SER A 74 -16.48 -0.92 -35.58
CA SER A 74 -17.35 -1.80 -34.78
C SER A 74 -17.41 -1.39 -33.31
N LEU A 75 -16.26 -1.00 -32.73
CA LEU A 75 -16.20 -0.44 -31.37
C LEU A 75 -17.02 0.86 -31.26
N ARG A 76 -16.94 1.74 -32.27
CA ARG A 76 -17.76 2.96 -32.30
C ARG A 76 -19.24 2.63 -32.29
N GLN A 77 -19.68 1.64 -33.07
CA GLN A 77 -21.08 1.20 -33.09
C GLN A 77 -21.52 0.62 -31.73
N CYS A 78 -20.69 -0.21 -31.09
CA CYS A 78 -20.98 -0.72 -29.74
C CYS A 78 -21.09 0.41 -28.70
N LEU A 79 -20.24 1.43 -28.77
CA LEU A 79 -20.35 2.59 -27.88
C LEU A 79 -21.60 3.44 -28.15
N MET A 80 -22.08 3.50 -29.39
CA MET A 80 -23.35 4.19 -29.70
C MET A 80 -24.56 3.47 -29.10
N GLU A 81 -24.49 2.14 -28.97
CA GLU A 81 -25.51 1.37 -28.24
C GLU A 81 -25.50 1.68 -26.75
N LEU A 82 -24.33 1.98 -26.18
CA LEU A 82 -24.16 2.43 -24.79
C LEU A 82 -24.47 3.91 -24.57
N LYS A 83 -25.22 4.57 -25.46
CA LYS A 83 -25.53 6.02 -25.34
C LYS A 83 -26.20 6.40 -24.03
N ALA A 84 -27.00 5.51 -23.42
CA ALA A 84 -27.62 5.75 -22.11
C ALA A 84 -26.57 5.90 -21.00
N TRP A 85 -25.41 5.26 -21.14
CA TRP A 85 -24.28 5.35 -20.22
C TRP A 85 -23.39 6.56 -20.51
N THR A 86 -23.08 6.80 -21.79
CA THR A 86 -22.18 7.90 -22.19
C THR A 86 -22.85 9.27 -22.14
N ARG A 87 -24.19 9.32 -22.22
CA ARG A 87 -24.99 10.57 -22.16
C ARG A 87 -25.77 10.73 -20.87
N ALA A 88 -25.53 9.86 -19.88
CA ALA A 88 -26.04 10.10 -18.53
C ALA A 88 -25.53 11.45 -18.01
N SER A 89 -26.27 12.05 -17.07
CA SER A 89 -25.89 13.32 -16.45
C SER A 89 -25.80 13.12 -14.93
N PRO A 90 -24.59 12.99 -14.37
CA PRO A 90 -23.28 12.98 -15.06
C PRO A 90 -23.01 11.68 -15.85
N PRO A 91 -22.04 11.65 -16.80
CA PRO A 91 -21.76 10.47 -17.62
C PRO A 91 -21.24 9.30 -16.80
N LEU A 92 -21.79 8.10 -17.03
CA LEU A 92 -21.36 6.87 -16.36
C LEU A 92 -20.20 6.19 -17.11
N ILE A 93 -20.09 6.41 -18.42
CA ILE A 93 -18.95 5.98 -19.25
C ILE A 93 -18.33 7.20 -19.89
N HIS A 94 -17.01 7.34 -19.71
CA HIS A 94 -16.20 8.33 -20.41
C HIS A 94 -15.48 7.62 -21.56
N ALA A 95 -15.80 8.03 -22.78
CA ALA A 95 -15.16 7.55 -23.99
C ALA A 95 -14.56 8.75 -24.74
N ASP A 96 -13.24 8.81 -24.82
CA ASP A 96 -12.51 9.80 -25.59
C ASP A 96 -11.93 9.17 -26.88
N ARG A 97 -10.99 9.86 -27.52
CA ARG A 97 -10.36 9.42 -28.77
C ARG A 97 -9.49 8.18 -28.60
N ASP A 98 -8.94 7.96 -27.41
CA ASP A 98 -7.88 6.96 -27.17
C ASP A 98 -8.33 5.88 -26.17
N THR A 99 -9.20 6.24 -25.22
CA THR A 99 -9.60 5.38 -24.11
C THR A 99 -11.10 5.35 -23.84
N VAL A 100 -11.52 4.27 -23.19
CA VAL A 100 -12.88 4.10 -22.66
C VAL A 100 -12.76 3.64 -21.21
N ARG A 101 -13.50 4.29 -20.31
CA ARG A 101 -13.58 3.93 -18.88
C ARG A 101 -15.00 4.09 -18.35
N ILE A 102 -15.34 3.29 -17.35
CA ILE A 102 -16.55 3.47 -16.55
C ILE A 102 -16.23 4.27 -15.28
N ASP A 103 -17.16 5.09 -14.82
CA ASP A 103 -17.05 5.79 -13.54
C ASP A 103 -17.49 4.88 -12.39
N ARG A 104 -16.50 4.26 -11.74
CA ARG A 104 -16.72 3.33 -10.62
C ARG A 104 -17.30 3.99 -9.37
N ALA A 105 -17.28 5.31 -9.25
CA ALA A 105 -17.94 5.99 -8.12
C ALA A 105 -19.47 6.01 -8.27
N GLN A 106 -19.97 5.78 -9.49
CA GLN A 106 -21.37 5.93 -9.86
C GLN A 106 -22.03 4.63 -10.31
N VAL A 107 -21.34 3.51 -10.13
CA VAL A 107 -21.87 2.18 -10.42
C VAL A 107 -21.49 1.23 -9.29
N ALA A 108 -22.33 0.23 -9.07
CA ALA A 108 -22.06 -0.83 -8.10
C ALA A 108 -22.02 -2.19 -8.80
N ASP A 109 -21.45 -3.20 -8.15
CA ASP A 109 -21.46 -4.57 -8.66
C ASP A 109 -21.62 -5.61 -7.54
N ASP A 110 -22.25 -6.73 -7.88
CA ASP A 110 -22.55 -7.83 -6.94
C ASP A 110 -21.31 -8.46 -6.30
N MET A 111 -20.18 -8.50 -7.01
CA MET A 111 -18.92 -9.00 -6.49
C MET A 111 -18.37 -8.07 -5.39
N SER A 112 -18.37 -6.76 -5.63
CA SER A 112 -17.99 -5.76 -4.62
C SER A 112 -18.90 -5.83 -3.39
N PHE A 113 -20.20 -6.06 -3.57
CA PHE A 113 -21.13 -6.25 -2.45
C PHE A 113 -20.87 -7.54 -1.65
N LEU A 114 -20.60 -8.65 -2.34
CA LEU A 114 -20.22 -9.91 -1.69
C LEU A 114 -18.95 -9.73 -0.86
N LEU A 115 -17.90 -9.14 -1.44
CA LEU A 115 -16.63 -8.92 -0.75
C LEU A 115 -16.78 -7.97 0.45
N ALA A 116 -17.60 -6.93 0.33
CA ALA A 116 -17.91 -6.02 1.44
C ALA A 116 -18.70 -6.73 2.56
N ALA A 117 -19.62 -7.63 2.22
CA ALA A 117 -20.35 -8.43 3.20
C ALA A 117 -19.42 -9.42 3.93
N CYS A 118 -18.54 -10.10 3.18
CA CYS A 118 -17.50 -10.97 3.76
C CYS A 118 -16.57 -10.22 4.70
N ALA A 119 -16.30 -8.96 4.38
CA ALA A 119 -15.46 -8.09 5.19
C ALA A 119 -16.09 -7.67 6.53
N ALA A 120 -17.42 -7.53 6.56
CA ALA A 120 -18.18 -7.10 7.72
C ALA A 120 -18.78 -8.27 8.52
N ASP A 121 -18.45 -9.51 8.15
CA ASP A 121 -19.07 -10.74 8.67
C ASP A 121 -20.62 -10.73 8.56
N ASP A 122 -21.14 -9.99 7.58
CA ASP A 122 -22.57 -9.87 7.29
C ASP A 122 -23.04 -11.09 6.50
N THR A 123 -23.39 -12.13 7.24
CA THR A 123 -23.76 -13.45 6.70
C THR A 123 -24.97 -13.37 5.77
N GLU A 124 -25.98 -12.55 6.11
CA GLU A 124 -27.19 -12.41 5.30
C GLU A 124 -26.86 -11.83 3.92
N LYS A 125 -26.09 -10.73 3.89
CA LYS A 125 -25.67 -10.12 2.62
C LYS A 125 -24.71 -11.03 1.84
N ALA A 126 -23.78 -11.70 2.52
CA ALA A 126 -22.86 -12.62 1.85
C ALA A 126 -23.64 -13.75 1.16
N LEU A 127 -24.61 -14.36 1.82
CA LEU A 127 -25.46 -15.42 1.24
C LEU A 127 -26.38 -14.92 0.12
N ARG A 128 -26.78 -13.65 0.16
CA ARG A 128 -27.56 -12.99 -0.88
C ARG A 128 -26.76 -12.81 -2.18
N TRP A 129 -25.48 -12.45 -2.08
CA TRP A 129 -24.63 -12.13 -3.23
C TRP A 129 -23.75 -13.29 -3.68
N LEU A 130 -23.54 -14.30 -2.83
CA LEU A 130 -22.80 -15.50 -3.18
C LEU A 130 -23.58 -16.31 -4.23
N PRO A 131 -23.05 -16.49 -5.44
CA PRO A 131 -23.67 -17.28 -6.49
C PRO A 131 -24.10 -18.68 -6.04
N GLY A 132 -25.16 -19.17 -6.66
CA GLY A 132 -25.61 -20.56 -6.53
C GLY A 132 -24.70 -21.55 -7.27
N GLU A 133 -25.12 -22.81 -7.27
CA GLU A 133 -24.39 -23.90 -7.93
C GLU A 133 -24.21 -23.63 -9.43
N GLY A 134 -22.97 -23.77 -9.92
CA GLY A 134 -22.64 -23.66 -11.35
C GLY A 134 -22.64 -22.25 -11.95
N ALA A 135 -22.92 -21.21 -11.16
CA ALA A 135 -22.92 -19.83 -11.66
C ALA A 135 -21.48 -19.30 -11.88
N ALA A 136 -21.05 -19.29 -13.13
CA ALA A 136 -19.78 -18.70 -13.54
C ALA A 136 -19.89 -17.17 -13.71
N LEU A 137 -18.77 -16.46 -13.51
CA LEU A 137 -18.66 -15.04 -13.85
C LEU A 137 -19.03 -14.82 -15.33
N LEU A 138 -20.00 -13.93 -15.59
CA LEU A 138 -20.50 -13.60 -16.94
C LEU A 138 -20.89 -14.85 -17.74
N ALA A 139 -21.73 -15.71 -17.16
CA ALA A 139 -22.05 -17.05 -17.67
C ALA A 139 -22.53 -17.04 -19.14
N ASP A 140 -23.38 -16.08 -19.53
CA ASP A 140 -23.97 -15.94 -20.86
C ASP A 140 -23.09 -15.22 -21.91
N LEU A 141 -21.92 -14.71 -21.51
CA LEU A 141 -21.04 -13.93 -22.37
C LEU A 141 -19.85 -14.72 -22.96
N GLY A 142 -19.92 -16.05 -22.98
CA GLY A 142 -18.96 -16.87 -23.73
C GLY A 142 -19.24 -16.93 -25.24
N GLY A 143 -18.24 -17.27 -26.05
CA GLY A 143 -18.35 -17.48 -27.49
C GLY A 143 -18.43 -16.17 -28.30
N ILE A 144 -17.96 -15.06 -27.74
CA ILE A 144 -18.06 -13.74 -28.39
C ILE A 144 -16.92 -13.53 -29.40
N ASP A 145 -15.71 -13.92 -29.01
CA ASP A 145 -14.48 -13.87 -29.78
C ASP A 145 -13.44 -14.76 -29.06
N GLU A 146 -12.49 -15.34 -29.79
CA GLU A 146 -11.49 -16.25 -29.20
C GLU A 146 -10.61 -15.55 -28.16
N VAL A 147 -10.20 -14.30 -28.42
CA VAL A 147 -9.35 -13.52 -27.50
C VAL A 147 -10.15 -13.09 -26.26
N TRP A 148 -11.45 -12.83 -26.42
CA TRP A 148 -12.36 -12.59 -25.31
C TRP A 148 -12.56 -13.83 -24.45
N ASP A 149 -12.77 -15.00 -25.07
CA ASP A 149 -13.01 -16.25 -24.36
C ASP A 149 -11.78 -16.68 -23.56
N ASP A 150 -10.57 -16.50 -24.10
CA ASP A 150 -9.30 -16.71 -23.38
C ASP A 150 -9.18 -15.77 -22.17
N TRP A 151 -9.49 -14.48 -22.36
CA TRP A 151 -9.48 -13.52 -21.27
C TRP A 151 -10.52 -13.87 -20.20
N LEU A 152 -11.75 -14.22 -20.61
CA LEU A 152 -12.87 -14.54 -19.73
C LEU A 152 -12.61 -15.81 -18.93
N ALA A 153 -11.99 -16.83 -19.54
CA ALA A 153 -11.55 -18.03 -18.84
C ALA A 153 -10.52 -17.72 -17.75
N ALA A 154 -9.52 -16.90 -18.06
CA ALA A 154 -8.51 -16.49 -17.09
C ALA A 154 -9.12 -15.60 -15.97
N GLU A 155 -10.07 -14.73 -16.32
CA GLU A 155 -10.75 -13.88 -15.34
C GLU A 155 -11.69 -14.68 -14.44
N ARG A 156 -12.44 -15.65 -14.98
CA ARG A 156 -13.27 -16.59 -14.21
C ARG A 156 -12.43 -17.32 -13.17
N ALA A 157 -11.28 -17.87 -13.54
CA ALA A 157 -10.39 -18.54 -12.60
C ALA A 157 -9.90 -17.60 -11.49
N ARG A 158 -9.40 -16.41 -11.85
CA ARG A 158 -8.92 -15.40 -10.89
C ARG A 158 -10.00 -14.97 -9.90
N ARG A 159 -11.21 -14.68 -10.38
CA ARG A 159 -12.31 -14.20 -9.53
C ARG A 159 -12.90 -15.31 -8.68
N HIS A 160 -12.99 -16.53 -9.20
CA HIS A 160 -13.42 -17.70 -8.44
C HIS A 160 -12.49 -17.95 -7.24
N GLU A 161 -11.16 -17.98 -7.45
CA GLU A 161 -10.17 -18.12 -6.38
C GLU A 161 -10.31 -17.00 -5.33
N GLY A 162 -10.51 -15.75 -5.78
CA GLY A 162 -10.76 -14.61 -4.91
C GLY A 162 -12.01 -14.81 -4.03
N ILE A 163 -13.15 -15.15 -4.62
CA ILE A 163 -14.40 -15.35 -3.88
C ILE A 163 -14.27 -16.47 -2.86
N VAL A 164 -13.72 -17.62 -3.25
CA VAL A 164 -13.53 -18.77 -2.35
C VAL A 164 -12.70 -18.37 -1.14
N ARG A 165 -11.58 -17.68 -1.36
CA ARG A 165 -10.68 -17.25 -0.27
C ARG A 165 -11.40 -16.34 0.74
N GLU A 166 -12.15 -15.35 0.25
CA GLU A 166 -12.75 -14.32 1.10
C GLU A 166 -13.97 -14.85 1.87
N VAL A 167 -14.79 -15.68 1.25
CA VAL A 167 -15.95 -16.32 1.88
C VAL A 167 -15.52 -17.34 2.93
N LEU A 168 -14.50 -18.16 2.64
CA LEU A 168 -13.97 -19.12 3.62
C LEU A 168 -13.31 -18.42 4.81
N ALA A 169 -12.58 -17.33 4.57
CA ALA A 169 -12.03 -16.54 5.67
C ALA A 169 -13.11 -15.95 6.58
N MET A 170 -14.28 -15.57 6.04
CA MET A 170 -15.44 -15.18 6.85
C MET A 170 -15.98 -16.37 7.65
N ALA A 171 -16.15 -17.54 7.01
CA ALA A 171 -16.65 -18.73 7.67
C ALA A 171 -15.73 -19.22 8.80
N ASP A 172 -14.40 -19.15 8.64
CA ASP A 172 -13.44 -19.45 9.71
C ASP A 172 -13.61 -18.50 10.91
N ARG A 173 -13.75 -17.19 10.66
CA ARG A 173 -13.97 -16.20 11.73
C ARG A 173 -15.28 -16.43 12.49
N LEU A 174 -16.35 -16.77 11.77
CA LEU A 174 -17.63 -17.12 12.38
C LEU A 174 -17.51 -18.38 13.24
N PHE A 175 -16.75 -19.36 12.78
CA PHE A 175 -16.51 -20.61 13.52
C PHE A 175 -15.72 -20.35 14.80
N ASP A 176 -14.64 -19.59 14.71
CA ASP A 176 -13.81 -19.20 15.87
C ASP A 176 -14.59 -18.36 16.89
N ALA A 177 -15.55 -17.55 16.43
CA ALA A 177 -16.46 -16.78 17.29
C ALA A 177 -17.59 -17.62 17.91
N GLY A 178 -17.68 -18.92 17.60
CA GLY A 178 -18.75 -19.81 18.09
C GLY A 178 -20.10 -19.60 17.41
N ALA A 179 -20.16 -18.85 16.31
CA ALA A 179 -21.38 -18.62 15.53
C ALA A 179 -21.65 -19.81 14.59
N ILE A 180 -22.03 -20.95 15.17
CA ILE A 180 -22.08 -22.24 14.47
C ILE A 180 -23.11 -22.26 13.34
N ASP A 181 -24.32 -21.76 13.58
CA ASP A 181 -25.39 -21.73 12.57
C ASP A 181 -25.01 -20.86 11.37
N GLN A 182 -24.37 -19.71 11.62
CA GLN A 182 -23.90 -18.80 10.58
C GLN A 182 -22.74 -19.40 9.79
N THR A 183 -21.79 -20.03 10.48
CA THR A 183 -20.69 -20.78 9.86
C THR A 183 -21.24 -21.85 8.93
N LEU A 184 -22.21 -22.63 9.41
CA LEU A 184 -22.80 -23.72 8.65
C LEU A 184 -23.49 -23.19 7.39
N ALA A 185 -24.30 -22.14 7.51
CA ALA A 185 -25.00 -21.54 6.38
C ALA A 185 -24.03 -21.07 5.27
N VAL A 186 -22.92 -20.42 5.65
CA VAL A 186 -21.91 -19.89 4.72
C VAL A 186 -21.10 -21.04 4.11
N ALA A 187 -20.58 -21.94 4.93
CA ALA A 187 -19.75 -23.04 4.47
C ALA A 187 -20.54 -24.01 3.57
N GLU A 188 -21.81 -24.28 3.87
CA GLU A 188 -22.67 -25.07 2.99
C GLU A 188 -22.94 -24.36 1.66
N ARG A 189 -23.21 -23.05 1.67
CA ARG A 189 -23.32 -22.30 0.41
C ARG A 189 -22.02 -22.36 -0.38
N MET A 190 -20.86 -22.31 0.30
CA MET A 190 -19.57 -22.45 -0.34
C MET A 190 -19.35 -23.82 -0.98
N THR A 191 -19.77 -24.91 -0.34
CA THR A 191 -19.73 -26.26 -0.95
C THR A 191 -20.60 -26.41 -2.19
N ARG A 192 -21.55 -25.50 -2.45
CA ARG A 192 -22.32 -25.50 -3.71
C ARG A 192 -21.65 -24.67 -4.79
N PHE A 193 -20.98 -23.59 -4.42
CA PHE A 193 -20.25 -22.73 -5.36
C PHE A 193 -18.91 -23.34 -5.79
N ASP A 194 -18.17 -23.94 -4.86
CA ASP A 194 -16.97 -24.73 -5.12
C ASP A 194 -17.12 -26.12 -4.48
N PRO A 195 -17.72 -27.09 -5.19
CA PRO A 195 -17.93 -28.45 -4.69
C PRO A 195 -16.65 -29.19 -4.29
N CYS A 196 -15.50 -28.83 -4.88
CA CYS A 196 -14.21 -29.45 -4.58
C CYS A 196 -13.48 -28.77 -3.42
N SER A 197 -14.08 -27.76 -2.79
CA SER A 197 -13.48 -27.05 -1.66
C SER A 197 -13.42 -27.92 -0.41
N GLU A 198 -12.27 -28.55 -0.19
CA GLU A 198 -12.01 -29.34 1.02
C GLU A 198 -12.07 -28.48 2.29
N HIS A 199 -11.65 -27.21 2.24
CA HIS A 199 -11.75 -26.29 3.37
C HIS A 199 -13.21 -26.04 3.77
N ALA A 200 -14.08 -25.76 2.80
CA ALA A 200 -15.52 -25.61 3.04
C ALA A 200 -16.10 -26.89 3.68
N ALA A 201 -15.75 -28.05 3.14
CA ALA A 201 -16.20 -29.34 3.67
C ALA A 201 -15.74 -29.59 5.11
N ARG A 202 -14.49 -29.24 5.45
CA ARG A 202 -13.96 -29.34 6.82
C ARG A 202 -14.69 -28.41 7.79
N LEU A 203 -15.02 -27.18 7.39
CA LEU A 203 -15.83 -26.26 8.19
C LEU A 203 -17.25 -26.79 8.43
N VAL A 204 -17.90 -27.31 7.38
CA VAL A 204 -19.23 -27.95 7.53
C VAL A 204 -19.16 -29.13 8.51
N MET A 205 -18.17 -30.01 8.38
CA MET A 205 -18.00 -31.16 9.29
C MET A 205 -17.79 -30.71 10.74
N ARG A 206 -16.93 -29.72 10.97
CA ARG A 206 -16.67 -29.18 12.32
C ARG A 206 -17.88 -28.51 12.93
N ALA A 207 -18.58 -27.66 12.17
CA ALA A 207 -19.77 -26.96 12.62
C ALA A 207 -20.91 -27.93 12.96
N ARG A 208 -21.17 -28.93 12.09
CA ARG A 208 -22.18 -29.97 12.36
C ARG A 208 -21.84 -30.81 13.58
N TRP A 209 -20.57 -31.16 13.77
CA TRP A 209 -20.14 -31.88 14.98
C TRP A 209 -20.35 -31.05 16.25
N GLN A 210 -20.04 -29.74 16.23
CA GLN A 210 -20.31 -28.85 17.36
C GLN A 210 -21.80 -28.66 17.63
N ALA A 211 -22.64 -28.75 16.60
CA ALA A 211 -24.10 -28.74 16.73
C ALA A 211 -24.69 -30.10 17.16
N GLY A 212 -23.87 -31.16 17.25
CA GLY A 212 -24.31 -32.52 17.61
C GLY A 212 -24.97 -33.31 16.46
N ASP A 213 -24.79 -32.88 15.21
CA ASP A 213 -25.34 -33.50 14.00
C ASP A 213 -24.34 -34.47 13.35
N ASP A 214 -24.18 -35.66 13.95
CA ASP A 214 -23.25 -36.70 13.49
C ASP A 214 -23.61 -37.25 12.09
N ASP A 215 -24.90 -37.36 11.78
CA ASP A 215 -25.40 -37.77 10.47
C ASP A 215 -24.99 -36.74 9.42
N GLY A 216 -25.10 -35.47 9.77
CA GLY A 216 -24.67 -34.38 8.92
C GLY A 216 -23.16 -34.33 8.69
N VAL A 217 -22.33 -34.76 9.64
CA VAL A 217 -20.87 -34.92 9.43
C VAL A 217 -20.60 -35.97 8.35
N ARG A 218 -21.30 -37.12 8.39
CA ARG A 218 -21.16 -38.19 7.39
C ARG A 218 -21.61 -37.75 6.00
N HIS A 219 -22.71 -37.03 5.90
CA HIS A 219 -23.18 -36.47 4.63
C HIS A 219 -22.22 -35.41 4.06
N ALA A 220 -21.55 -34.61 4.90
CA ALA A 220 -20.53 -33.68 4.44
C ALA A 220 -19.29 -34.39 3.89
N TRP A 221 -18.85 -35.47 4.55
CA TRP A 221 -17.77 -36.34 4.07
C TRP A 221 -18.08 -36.99 2.70
N GLN A 222 -19.25 -37.61 2.56
CA GLN A 222 -19.65 -38.25 1.29
C GLN A 222 -19.68 -37.24 0.13
N ARG A 223 -20.21 -36.03 0.38
CA ARG A 223 -20.29 -34.99 -0.66
C ARG A 223 -18.92 -34.55 -1.17
N ILE A 224 -17.94 -34.37 -0.28
CA ILE A 224 -16.59 -33.96 -0.71
C ILE A 224 -15.84 -35.12 -1.39
N GLU A 225 -16.05 -36.36 -0.94
CA GLU A 225 -15.49 -37.55 -1.59
C GLU A 225 -16.01 -37.68 -3.03
N ASP A 226 -17.31 -37.57 -3.21
CA ASP A 226 -17.98 -37.57 -4.51
C ASP A 226 -17.54 -36.42 -5.43
N ALA A 227 -17.41 -35.21 -4.87
CA ALA A 227 -17.03 -34.03 -5.64
C ALA A 227 -15.57 -34.10 -6.13
N VAL A 228 -14.63 -34.48 -5.26
CA VAL A 228 -13.21 -34.62 -5.61
C VAL A 228 -13.01 -35.77 -6.60
N ALA A 229 -13.76 -36.88 -6.45
CA ALA A 229 -13.72 -37.99 -7.40
C ALA A 229 -14.18 -37.58 -8.80
N ARG A 230 -15.20 -36.71 -8.91
CA ARG A 230 -15.69 -36.19 -10.21
C ARG A 230 -14.81 -35.10 -10.82
N GLY A 231 -14.19 -34.26 -10.00
CA GLY A 231 -13.50 -33.04 -10.46
C GLY A 231 -12.00 -33.21 -10.73
N LEU A 232 -11.33 -34.15 -10.07
CA LEU A 232 -9.86 -34.20 -10.01
C LEU A 232 -9.26 -35.62 -10.10
N ASP A 233 -10.04 -36.66 -10.41
CA ASP A 233 -9.61 -38.07 -10.39
C ASP A 233 -8.84 -38.46 -9.11
N GLY A 234 -9.22 -37.87 -7.97
CA GLY A 234 -8.49 -37.93 -6.70
C GLY A 234 -9.35 -38.38 -5.51
N LYS A 235 -8.73 -38.50 -4.34
CA LYS A 235 -9.39 -38.72 -3.04
C LYS A 235 -9.22 -37.46 -2.18
N PRO A 236 -10.15 -37.13 -1.25
CA PRO A 236 -9.97 -36.02 -0.31
C PRO A 236 -8.62 -36.11 0.41
N SER A 237 -7.99 -34.98 0.68
CA SER A 237 -6.65 -34.87 1.26
C SER A 237 -6.50 -35.64 2.60
N PRO A 238 -5.25 -35.99 3.00
CA PRO A 238 -4.98 -36.59 4.30
C PRO A 238 -5.53 -35.79 5.48
N GLU A 239 -5.51 -34.46 5.39
CA GLU A 239 -6.03 -33.56 6.42
C GLU A 239 -7.55 -33.72 6.60
N THR A 240 -8.32 -33.66 5.51
CA THR A 240 -9.78 -33.85 5.52
C THR A 240 -10.17 -35.24 6.00
N ARG A 241 -9.44 -36.29 5.57
CA ARG A 241 -9.63 -37.67 6.02
C ARG A 241 -9.38 -37.84 7.51
N THR A 242 -8.31 -37.22 8.03
CA THR A 242 -7.94 -37.30 9.44
C THR A 242 -8.97 -36.59 10.30
N LEU A 243 -9.44 -35.41 9.86
CA LEU A 243 -10.52 -34.69 10.55
C LEU A 243 -11.78 -35.56 10.65
N TYR A 244 -12.25 -36.14 9.55
CA TYR A 244 -13.44 -36.98 9.55
C TYR A 244 -13.30 -38.15 10.54
N LYS A 245 -12.17 -38.87 10.51
CA LYS A 245 -11.89 -39.95 11.46
C LYS A 245 -11.96 -39.48 12.91
N ASN A 246 -11.31 -38.36 13.23
CA ASN A 246 -11.29 -37.79 14.57
C ASN A 246 -12.68 -37.39 15.06
N LEU A 247 -13.49 -36.76 14.20
CA LEU A 247 -14.86 -36.35 14.53
C LEU A 247 -15.75 -37.58 14.76
N THR A 248 -15.62 -38.63 13.96
CA THR A 248 -16.40 -39.88 14.14
C THR A 248 -15.94 -40.73 15.33
N ALA A 249 -14.69 -40.58 15.78
CA ALA A 249 -14.15 -41.27 16.95
C ALA A 249 -14.41 -40.53 18.27
N SER A 250 -14.76 -39.24 18.19
CA SER A 250 -14.98 -38.37 19.36
C SER A 250 -16.47 -38.17 19.61
N ARG A 251 -16.88 -38.15 20.88
CA ARG A 251 -18.27 -37.87 21.24
C ARG A 251 -18.56 -36.37 21.05
N PRO A 252 -19.63 -35.96 20.34
CA PRO A 252 -19.95 -34.56 20.16
C PRO A 252 -20.19 -33.85 21.51
N PRO A 253 -19.91 -32.54 21.59
CA PRO A 253 -20.20 -31.77 22.79
C PRO A 253 -21.71 -31.86 23.07
N ARG A 254 -22.06 -32.21 24.31
CA ARG A 254 -23.46 -32.27 24.74
C ARG A 254 -24.01 -30.83 24.65
N PRO A 255 -25.13 -30.56 23.94
CA PRO A 255 -25.69 -29.22 23.90
C PRO A 255 -25.92 -28.77 25.33
N ALA A 256 -25.35 -27.62 25.71
CA ALA A 256 -25.60 -27.04 27.01
C ALA A 256 -27.11 -26.84 27.15
N PRO A 257 -27.73 -27.17 28.31
CA PRO A 257 -29.14 -26.89 28.50
C PRO A 257 -29.37 -25.41 28.23
N LEU A 258 -30.39 -25.11 27.42
CA LEU A 258 -30.90 -23.75 27.23
C LEU A 258 -31.23 -23.20 28.63
N VAL A 259 -30.33 -22.40 29.20
CA VAL A 259 -30.65 -21.60 30.37
C VAL A 259 -31.63 -20.55 29.86
N PRO A 260 -32.89 -20.52 30.32
CA PRO A 260 -33.81 -19.47 29.93
C PRO A 260 -33.16 -18.14 30.32
N ALA A 261 -33.05 -17.24 29.35
CA ALA A 261 -32.51 -15.92 29.56
C ALA A 261 -33.26 -15.28 30.72
N SER A 262 -32.58 -15.10 31.86
CA SER A 262 -33.08 -14.26 32.93
C SER A 262 -33.32 -12.89 32.35
N ILE A 263 -34.60 -12.50 32.30
CA ILE A 263 -35.05 -11.17 31.94
C ILE A 263 -34.41 -10.21 32.95
N VAL A 264 -33.32 -9.58 32.55
CA VAL A 264 -32.83 -8.37 33.21
C VAL A 264 -33.79 -7.27 32.77
N PRO A 265 -34.55 -6.62 33.67
CA PRO A 265 -35.40 -5.52 33.28
C PRO A 265 -34.50 -4.38 32.79
N LEU A 266 -34.62 -4.04 31.52
CA LEU A 266 -34.14 -2.77 30.99
C LEU A 266 -34.84 -1.65 31.79
N ARG A 267 -34.13 -1.06 32.74
CA ARG A 267 -34.52 0.22 33.32
C ARG A 267 -34.56 1.24 32.19
N SER A 268 -35.77 1.61 31.78
CA SER A 268 -36.03 2.75 30.93
C SER A 268 -35.41 4.00 31.56
N ARG A 269 -34.36 4.53 30.96
CA ARG A 269 -33.96 5.92 31.18
C ARG A 269 -34.31 6.72 29.94
N ASN A 270 -35.52 7.26 30.02
CA ASN A 270 -36.11 8.37 29.32
C ASN A 270 -35.19 9.17 28.39
N GLN A 271 -35.65 9.26 27.14
CA GLN A 271 -35.54 10.48 26.34
C GLN A 271 -36.02 11.67 27.19
N GLN A 272 -35.09 12.53 27.60
CA GLN A 272 -35.42 13.90 27.98
C GLN A 272 -35.18 14.79 26.79
N THR A 273 -36.29 15.14 26.15
CA THR A 273 -36.48 16.35 25.38
C THR A 273 -35.96 17.56 26.16
N ALA A 274 -34.94 18.24 25.64
CA ALA A 274 -34.60 19.59 26.07
C ALA A 274 -34.71 20.54 24.86
N ARG A 275 -35.82 21.29 24.81
CA ARG A 275 -35.85 22.65 24.25
C ARG A 275 -35.24 23.58 25.32
N PRO A 276 -34.48 24.63 24.94
CA PRO A 276 -35.07 25.95 24.66
C PRO A 276 -34.29 26.66 23.52
N ALA A 277 -34.59 27.82 22.95
CA ALA A 277 -35.68 28.78 22.94
C ALA A 277 -35.49 29.57 21.62
N GLY A 278 -36.58 30.08 21.03
CA GLY A 278 -36.48 31.00 19.90
C GLY A 278 -36.15 32.43 20.33
N ARG A 279 -35.50 33.20 19.46
CA ARG A 279 -36.06 34.39 18.80
C ARG A 279 -35.06 35.03 17.80
N PRO A 280 -35.52 35.88 16.86
CA PRO A 280 -35.02 35.92 15.49
C PRO A 280 -34.17 37.16 15.17
N PHE A 281 -33.48 37.14 14.04
CA PHE A 281 -33.26 38.37 13.28
C PHE A 281 -33.33 38.11 11.78
N ALA A 282 -34.04 39.00 11.10
CA ALA A 282 -34.43 38.92 9.70
C ALA A 282 -33.65 39.92 8.85
N GLY A 283 -33.50 39.60 7.56
CA GLY A 283 -33.31 40.54 6.45
C GLY A 283 -31.84 40.82 6.09
N ARG A 284 -31.43 40.96 4.84
CA ARG A 284 -32.07 41.05 3.50
C ARG A 284 -30.95 40.68 2.49
N VAL A 285 -31.21 39.81 1.52
CA VAL A 285 -31.42 40.08 0.07
C VAL A 285 -30.37 41.00 -0.58
N GLY A 286 -29.70 40.45 -1.60
CA GLY A 286 -28.99 41.18 -2.66
C GLY A 286 -28.58 40.23 -3.80
N VAL A 287 -29.41 40.17 -4.85
CA VAL A 287 -29.21 39.46 -6.13
C VAL A 287 -28.62 40.43 -7.17
N LEU A 288 -27.73 39.95 -8.05
CA LEU A 288 -27.52 40.32 -9.49
C LEU A 288 -26.20 39.66 -9.94
N ALA A 289 -26.08 38.68 -10.85
CA ALA A 289 -26.59 38.42 -12.20
C ALA A 289 -25.70 38.96 -13.35
N ALA A 290 -25.39 38.03 -14.29
CA ALA A 290 -24.94 38.18 -15.69
C ALA A 290 -23.56 38.85 -15.91
N GLY A 291 -22.72 38.53 -16.90
CA GLY A 291 -22.76 37.76 -18.15
C GLY A 291 -21.53 38.29 -18.95
N ILE A 292 -20.80 37.54 -19.77
CA ILE A 292 -21.06 37.31 -21.20
C ILE A 292 -19.82 36.62 -21.80
N VAL A 293 -20.08 35.77 -22.79
CA VAL A 293 -19.17 35.04 -23.68
C VAL A 293 -18.43 35.99 -24.64
N ALA A 294 -17.16 35.72 -24.94
CA ALA A 294 -16.58 36.03 -26.24
C ALA A 294 -15.60 34.94 -26.68
N LEU A 295 -15.93 34.32 -27.81
CA LEU A 295 -15.12 33.39 -28.59
C LEU A 295 -14.50 34.19 -29.74
N SER A 296 -13.21 34.05 -30.04
CA SER A 296 -12.65 34.22 -31.39
C SER A 296 -11.24 33.60 -31.50
N LEU A 297 -11.03 32.93 -32.63
CA LEU A 297 -9.87 32.14 -33.05
C LEU A 297 -8.73 33.00 -33.60
N VAL A 298 -7.49 32.50 -33.48
CA VAL A 298 -6.46 32.28 -34.53
C VAL A 298 -5.05 32.41 -33.93
N GLY A 299 -4.18 31.45 -34.25
CA GLY A 299 -2.75 31.72 -34.48
C GLY A 299 -1.78 31.15 -33.45
N ALA A 300 -0.90 30.28 -33.94
CA ALA A 300 0.27 29.74 -33.26
C ALA A 300 1.13 30.80 -32.56
N ASP A 301 1.55 30.54 -31.31
CA ASP A 301 2.96 30.45 -30.94
C ASP A 301 3.12 30.07 -29.45
N ALA A 302 4.21 29.38 -29.15
CA ALA A 302 4.53 28.73 -27.87
C ALA A 302 4.35 29.61 -26.61
N PRO A 303 3.92 29.07 -25.45
CA PRO A 303 4.04 29.79 -24.20
C PRO A 303 5.43 29.59 -23.61
N ARG A 304 6.31 30.57 -23.89
CA ARG A 304 7.38 30.98 -22.97
C ARG A 304 6.73 31.60 -21.73
N GLY A 305 7.31 31.31 -20.56
CA GLY A 305 7.06 32.02 -19.31
C GLY A 305 5.91 31.44 -18.49
N ALA A 306 6.25 30.49 -17.60
CA ALA A 306 5.43 30.28 -16.42
C ALA A 306 5.21 31.64 -15.72
N PRO A 307 3.98 31.97 -15.30
CA PRO A 307 3.77 33.17 -14.51
C PRO A 307 4.61 33.03 -13.25
N ARG A 308 5.58 33.95 -13.12
CA ARG A 308 6.36 34.15 -11.90
C ARG A 308 5.35 34.28 -10.77
N ALA A 309 5.34 33.29 -9.89
CA ALA A 309 4.49 33.24 -8.72
C ALA A 309 4.44 34.62 -8.06
N ALA A 310 3.23 35.11 -7.76
CA ALA A 310 3.08 36.24 -6.85
C ALA A 310 3.92 35.95 -5.60
N ALA A 311 4.75 36.91 -5.18
CA ALA A 311 5.59 36.76 -4.01
C ALA A 311 4.68 36.42 -2.81
N PHE A 312 4.69 35.15 -2.40
CA PHE A 312 3.88 34.64 -1.31
C PHE A 312 4.46 35.11 0.04
N ALA A 313 3.59 35.37 1.01
CA ALA A 313 4.03 35.61 2.39
C ALA A 313 4.47 34.27 2.98
N ALA A 314 5.78 34.02 3.00
CA ALA A 314 6.36 32.81 3.59
C ALA A 314 6.01 32.73 5.09
N PRO A 315 5.63 31.53 5.59
CA PRO A 315 5.39 31.31 7.02
C PRO A 315 6.52 31.86 7.90
N VAL A 316 6.17 32.53 9.01
CA VAL A 316 7.15 33.20 9.87
C VAL A 316 7.24 32.47 11.21
N VAL A 317 8.42 31.92 11.52
CA VAL A 317 8.71 31.27 12.80
C VAL A 317 9.57 32.20 13.64
N ARG A 318 9.05 32.67 14.77
CA ARG A 318 9.87 33.35 15.77
C ARG A 318 10.51 32.33 16.69
N ILE A 319 11.80 32.46 16.92
CA ILE A 319 12.49 31.73 17.99
C ILE A 319 12.67 32.71 19.13
N GLU A 320 11.93 32.51 20.22
CA GLU A 320 12.14 33.33 21.40
C GLU A 320 13.52 33.04 22.00
N PRO A 321 14.20 34.06 22.57
CA PRO A 321 15.46 33.84 23.25
C PRO A 321 15.25 32.82 24.36
N VAL A 322 16.20 31.89 24.52
CA VAL A 322 16.21 30.96 25.65
C VAL A 322 16.21 31.80 26.92
N VAL A 323 15.13 31.75 27.70
CA VAL A 323 15.01 32.55 28.94
C VAL A 323 15.96 31.95 29.98
N PRO A 324 17.02 32.66 30.39
CA PRO A 324 17.95 32.16 31.40
C PRO A 324 17.21 32.03 32.73
N ARG A 325 17.31 30.86 33.37
CA ARG A 325 16.99 30.78 34.82
C ARG A 325 18.17 31.21 35.69
N GLY A 326 19.40 31.28 35.12
CA GLY A 326 20.64 31.53 35.86
C GLY A 326 21.59 32.62 35.34
N GLY A 327 21.34 33.25 34.18
CA GLY A 327 22.13 34.40 33.70
C GLY A 327 23.53 34.07 33.14
N ASP A 328 23.71 32.88 32.56
CA ASP A 328 25.03 32.41 32.09
C ASP A 328 25.28 32.73 30.60
N ALA A 329 26.49 33.21 30.26
CA ALA A 329 26.88 33.58 28.88
C ALA A 329 26.82 32.39 27.90
N LEU A 330 26.94 31.17 28.44
CA LEU A 330 26.80 29.91 27.74
C LEU A 330 25.38 29.71 27.15
N GLU A 331 24.33 30.14 27.86
CA GLU A 331 22.93 30.01 27.44
C GLU A 331 22.61 30.96 26.28
N GLN A 332 23.19 32.16 26.31
CA GLN A 332 23.10 33.14 25.21
C GLN A 332 23.77 32.63 23.94
N GLN A 333 24.97 32.07 24.06
CA GLN A 333 25.69 31.46 22.93
C GLN A 333 24.92 30.27 22.35
N PHE A 334 24.29 29.44 23.20
CA PHE A 334 23.42 28.37 22.72
C PHE A 334 22.23 28.91 21.94
N ALA A 335 21.55 29.95 22.45
CA ALA A 335 20.37 30.53 21.80
C ALA A 335 20.71 31.11 20.41
N ASP A 336 21.77 31.92 20.31
CA ASP A 336 22.21 32.52 19.05
C ASP A 336 22.64 31.43 18.05
N ALA A 337 23.37 30.42 18.52
CA ALA A 337 23.82 29.31 17.69
C ALA A 337 22.66 28.38 17.28
N LEU A 338 21.63 28.23 18.12
CA LEU A 338 20.43 27.46 17.81
C LEU A 338 19.58 28.18 16.76
N ALA A 339 19.38 29.50 16.89
CA ALA A 339 18.70 30.31 15.88
C ALA A 339 19.40 30.20 14.51
N ALA A 340 20.73 30.23 14.48
CA ALA A 340 21.51 30.00 13.28
C ALA A 340 21.29 28.59 12.70
N ASP A 341 21.17 27.55 13.53
CA ASP A 341 20.87 26.18 13.06
C ASP A 341 19.48 26.10 12.41
N PHE A 342 18.48 26.76 12.99
CA PHE A 342 17.15 26.83 12.40
C PHE A 342 17.12 27.57 11.08
N VAL A 343 17.84 28.68 10.94
CA VAL A 343 17.97 29.39 9.65
C VAL A 343 18.58 28.45 8.61
N ARG A 344 19.62 27.69 8.96
CA ARG A 344 20.23 26.72 8.05
C ARG A 344 19.27 25.60 7.67
N LEU A 345 18.53 25.02 8.63
CA LEU A 345 17.55 23.97 8.38
C LEU A 345 16.37 24.48 7.54
N ALA A 346 15.86 25.69 7.81
CA ALA A 346 14.82 26.34 7.02
C ALA A 346 15.27 26.61 5.58
N THR A 347 16.53 27.03 5.39
CA THR A 347 17.11 27.23 4.06
C THR A 347 17.25 25.92 3.30
N ALA A 348 17.67 24.84 3.98
CA ALA A 348 17.77 23.50 3.39
C ALA A 348 16.41 22.93 2.96
N SER A 349 15.33 23.26 3.69
CA SER A 349 13.95 22.95 3.32
C SER A 349 13.36 23.91 2.26
N GLY A 350 14.21 24.64 1.51
CA GLY A 350 13.77 25.52 0.41
C GLY A 350 13.38 26.95 0.83
N GLY A 351 13.72 27.40 2.03
CA GLY A 351 13.50 28.78 2.46
C GLY A 351 12.03 29.12 2.75
N VAL A 352 11.17 28.11 2.90
CA VAL A 352 9.72 28.22 3.13
C VAL A 352 9.40 28.87 4.49
N VAL A 353 10.40 29.05 5.35
CA VAL A 353 10.24 29.63 6.69
C VAL A 353 11.15 30.85 6.85
N ARG A 354 10.55 31.98 7.22
CA ARG A 354 11.30 33.15 7.73
C ARG A 354 11.51 32.99 9.23
N VAL A 355 12.76 32.80 9.65
CA VAL A 355 13.12 32.72 11.06
C VAL A 355 13.42 34.13 11.60
N LEU A 356 12.68 34.57 12.61
CA LEU A 356 12.96 35.82 13.33
C LEU A 356 13.69 35.51 14.64
N ASP A 357 14.82 36.19 14.86
CA ASP A 357 15.45 36.25 16.18
C ASP A 357 14.49 36.99 17.14
N GLY A 358 14.23 36.41 18.30
CA GLY A 358 13.21 36.84 19.24
C GLY A 358 13.45 38.21 19.91
N ARG A 359 14.40 39.00 19.39
CA ARG A 359 14.68 40.40 19.75
C ARG A 359 13.73 41.38 19.05
N THR A 360 13.13 40.99 17.93
CA THR A 360 12.16 41.83 17.18
C THR A 360 10.80 41.16 17.12
N ARG A 361 9.76 41.85 17.60
CA ARG A 361 8.36 41.41 17.51
C ARG A 361 7.77 41.94 16.21
N ASP A 362 7.21 41.05 15.39
CA ASP A 362 6.57 41.39 14.11
C ASP A 362 5.11 40.90 14.14
N ASP A 363 4.16 41.68 13.64
CA ASP A 363 2.71 41.39 13.74
C ASP A 363 2.24 40.30 12.74
N GLY A 364 3.16 39.50 12.20
CA GLY A 364 2.91 38.47 11.17
C GLY A 364 3.52 37.10 11.49
N GLU A 365 3.80 36.79 12.75
CA GLU A 365 4.34 35.50 13.20
C GLU A 365 3.27 34.38 13.14
N ASP A 366 3.62 33.21 12.61
CA ASP A 366 2.79 32.01 12.60
C ASP A 366 3.07 31.14 13.85
N PHE A 367 4.35 30.96 14.19
CA PHE A 367 4.79 30.09 15.27
C PHE A 367 5.79 30.77 16.20
N ILE A 368 5.71 30.41 17.48
CA ILE A 368 6.70 30.77 18.49
C ILE A 368 7.37 29.48 18.97
N VAL A 369 8.66 29.36 18.73
CA VAL A 369 9.50 28.30 19.29
C VAL A 369 10.13 28.81 20.58
N ARG A 370 9.91 28.10 21.68
CA ARG A 370 10.56 28.33 22.98
C ARG A 370 11.44 27.15 23.31
N VAL A 371 12.70 27.42 23.61
CA VAL A 371 13.63 26.41 24.12
C VAL A 371 14.14 26.87 25.48
N ALA A 372 14.11 25.96 26.44
CA ALA A 372 14.73 26.13 27.75
C ALA A 372 15.83 25.08 27.90
N ILE A 373 16.97 25.48 28.48
CA ILE A 373 18.04 24.55 28.83
C ILE A 373 18.05 24.43 30.35
N ASP A 374 18.32 23.24 30.84
CA ASP A 374 18.59 23.00 32.24
C ASP A 374 19.93 22.25 32.38
N ARG A 375 20.62 22.47 33.48
CA ARG A 375 21.89 21.83 33.80
C ARG A 375 21.89 21.31 35.23
N GLU A 376 22.00 19.99 35.34
CA GLU A 376 22.17 19.30 36.62
C GLU A 376 23.54 18.60 36.63
N GLY A 377 24.54 19.24 37.23
CA GLY A 377 25.92 18.75 37.22
C GLY A 377 26.53 18.76 35.80
N ASN A 378 26.89 17.57 35.28
CA ASN A 378 27.37 17.39 33.90
C ASN A 378 26.25 16.99 32.92
N ALA A 379 25.04 16.73 33.42
CA ALA A 379 23.89 16.45 32.58
C ALA A 379 23.25 17.76 32.11
N LEU A 380 23.00 17.86 30.82
CA LEU A 380 22.27 18.94 30.18
C LEU A 380 20.92 18.41 29.70
N SER A 381 19.89 19.24 29.78
CA SER A 381 18.60 18.95 29.16
C SER A 381 18.07 20.15 28.40
N SER A 382 17.32 19.89 27.33
CA SER A 382 16.63 20.93 26.57
C SER A 382 15.14 20.62 26.53
N GLU A 383 14.31 21.56 26.94
CA GLU A 383 12.86 21.52 26.79
C GLU A 383 12.44 22.46 25.67
N SER A 384 11.87 21.90 24.60
CA SER A 384 11.37 22.65 23.45
C SER A 384 9.85 22.70 23.46
N ARG A 385 9.29 23.84 23.06
CA ARG A 385 7.84 24.05 22.89
C ARG A 385 7.58 24.80 21.59
N VAL A 386 6.62 24.35 20.81
CA VAL A 386 6.04 25.11 19.69
C VAL A 386 4.69 25.64 20.14
N VAL A 387 4.51 26.95 20.04
CA VAL A 387 3.33 27.69 20.47
C VAL A 387 2.74 28.40 19.27
N ASP A 388 1.41 28.40 19.19
CA ASP A 388 0.64 29.17 18.22
C ASP A 388 0.78 30.67 18.49
N ALA A 389 1.29 31.45 17.53
CA ALA A 389 1.47 32.89 17.70
C ALA A 389 0.14 33.65 17.76
N VAL A 390 -0.91 33.14 17.11
CA VAL A 390 -2.24 33.78 17.05
C VAL A 390 -3.03 33.50 18.33
N GLY A 391 -3.08 32.22 18.74
CA GLY A 391 -3.94 31.76 19.83
C GLY A 391 -3.22 31.52 21.17
N GLY A 392 -1.89 31.58 21.22
CA GLY A 392 -1.08 31.29 22.41
C GLY A 392 -1.10 29.83 22.88
N SER A 393 -1.75 28.93 22.11
CA SER A 393 -1.91 27.53 22.47
C SER A 393 -0.60 26.75 22.32
N LEU A 394 -0.29 25.87 23.28
CA LEU A 394 0.82 24.93 23.16
C LEU A 394 0.47 23.87 22.11
N LEU A 395 1.20 23.86 21.00
CA LEU A 395 0.99 22.91 19.90
C LEU A 395 1.80 21.63 20.08
N TRP A 396 3.02 21.75 20.62
CA TRP A 396 3.91 20.62 20.84
C TRP A 396 4.95 20.91 21.91
N SER A 397 5.40 19.89 22.63
CA SER A 397 6.58 19.97 23.50
C SER A 397 7.40 18.68 23.46
N ASN A 398 8.70 18.82 23.76
CA ASN A 398 9.63 17.70 23.88
C ASN A 398 10.77 18.03 24.85
N ARG A 399 11.31 17.00 25.50
CA ARG A 399 12.48 17.13 26.37
C ARG A 399 13.56 16.15 25.93
N LEU A 400 14.77 16.66 25.72
CA LEU A 400 15.95 15.87 25.39
C LEU A 400 16.96 15.95 26.52
N TYR A 401 17.69 14.86 26.71
CA TYR A 401 18.77 14.74 27.69
C TYR A 401 20.10 14.45 27.00
N GLU A 402 21.18 15.01 27.55
CA GLU A 402 22.56 14.81 27.13
C GLU A 402 23.43 14.68 28.40
N THR A 403 24.10 13.54 28.57
CA THR A 403 24.77 13.19 29.83
C THR A 403 26.27 13.43 29.82
N THR A 404 26.86 13.76 28.67
CA THR A 404 28.31 13.96 28.52
C THR A 404 28.76 15.40 28.76
N GLY A 405 27.82 16.34 28.87
CA GLY A 405 28.07 17.77 28.99
C GLY A 405 28.36 18.43 27.63
N ASN A 406 28.07 17.74 26.53
CA ASN A 406 28.30 18.23 25.17
C ASN A 406 27.15 19.13 24.71
N LEU A 407 27.30 20.41 25.00
CA LEU A 407 26.32 21.44 24.65
C LEU A 407 26.07 21.52 23.14
N THR A 408 27.10 21.36 22.31
CA THR A 408 26.98 21.40 20.84
C THR A 408 26.08 20.26 20.34
N LEU A 409 26.25 19.05 20.89
CA LEU A 409 25.42 17.90 20.55
C LEU A 409 23.96 18.10 20.98
N LEU A 410 23.73 18.63 22.20
CA LEU A 410 22.38 18.95 22.66
C LEU A 410 21.72 20.01 21.74
N ARG A 411 22.48 21.03 21.32
CA ARG A 411 22.02 22.09 20.41
C ARG A 411 21.56 21.54 19.07
N GLU A 412 22.41 20.77 18.40
CA GLU A 412 22.09 20.20 17.08
C GLU A 412 20.88 19.26 17.14
N ARG A 413 20.80 18.41 18.18
CA ARG A 413 19.65 17.51 18.39
C ARG A 413 18.35 18.28 18.66
N THR A 414 18.44 19.38 19.40
CA THR A 414 17.30 20.27 19.66
C THR A 414 16.82 20.93 18.36
N ALA A 415 17.75 21.48 17.58
CA ALA A 415 17.47 22.10 16.29
C ALA A 415 16.74 21.12 15.35
N VAL A 416 17.28 19.91 15.17
CA VAL A 416 16.67 18.86 14.34
C VAL A 416 15.29 18.45 14.85
N SER A 417 15.11 18.28 16.17
CA SER A 417 13.83 17.86 16.75
C SER A 417 12.73 18.88 16.51
N VAL A 418 13.01 20.17 16.68
CA VAL A 418 12.02 21.22 16.47
C VAL A 418 11.79 21.47 14.98
N ALA A 419 12.86 21.49 14.17
CA ALA A 419 12.74 21.69 12.73
C ALA A 419 11.88 20.60 12.09
N ASN A 420 12.05 19.33 12.50
CA ASN A 420 11.22 18.23 12.04
C ASN A 420 9.72 18.46 12.31
N MET A 421 9.39 18.98 13.50
CA MET A 421 8.01 19.26 13.91
C MET A 421 7.41 20.41 13.11
N VAL A 422 8.18 21.50 12.93
CA VAL A 422 7.77 22.66 12.14
C VAL A 422 7.59 22.29 10.67
N ASP A 423 8.56 21.59 10.07
CA ASP A 423 8.52 21.16 8.66
C ASP A 423 7.31 20.25 8.37
N CYS A 424 7.01 19.31 9.28
CA CYS A 424 5.80 18.50 9.17
C CYS A 424 4.54 19.37 9.22
N GLY A 425 4.44 20.28 10.19
CA GLY A 425 3.28 21.17 10.34
C GLY A 425 3.04 22.03 9.11
N LEU A 426 4.10 22.56 8.50
CA LEU A 426 4.05 23.33 7.26
C LEU A 426 3.68 22.46 6.06
N SER A 427 4.28 21.28 5.93
CA SER A 427 3.96 20.34 4.86
C SER A 427 2.49 19.92 4.87
N MET A 428 1.90 19.72 6.06
CA MET A 428 0.46 19.44 6.19
C MET A 428 -0.44 20.64 5.87
N ASN A 429 0.10 21.86 5.93
CA ASN A 429 -0.59 23.09 5.50
C ASN A 429 -0.39 23.40 4.01
N GLY A 430 0.31 22.54 3.26
CA GLY A 430 0.55 22.72 1.82
C GLY A 430 1.86 23.43 1.50
N ARG A 431 2.84 23.42 2.42
CA ARG A 431 4.18 24.03 2.33
C ARG A 431 4.17 25.56 2.21
N ASP A 432 3.47 26.13 1.24
CA ASP A 432 3.54 27.55 0.88
C ASP A 432 2.38 28.39 1.42
N ARG A 433 1.64 27.87 2.41
CA ARG A 433 0.50 28.57 3.02
C ARG A 433 0.81 28.91 4.47
N ALA A 434 0.46 30.15 4.86
CA ALA A 434 0.36 30.54 6.26
C ALA A 434 -0.52 29.54 7.03
N LEU A 435 -0.37 29.52 8.35
CA LEU A 435 -1.17 28.66 9.20
C LEU A 435 -2.67 28.78 8.91
N ALA A 436 -3.39 27.66 9.00
CA ALA A 436 -4.84 27.73 8.97
C ALA A 436 -5.33 28.69 10.04
N THR A 437 -6.25 29.60 9.68
CA THR A 437 -6.86 30.56 10.61
C THR A 437 -7.57 29.87 11.78
N ASN A 438 -8.03 28.63 11.58
CA ASN A 438 -8.70 27.82 12.58
C ASN A 438 -7.71 27.19 13.59
N ALA A 439 -7.84 27.54 14.87
CA ALA A 439 -6.99 27.06 15.96
C ALA A 439 -7.06 25.53 16.18
N ASP A 440 -8.25 24.93 16.13
CA ASP A 440 -8.42 23.48 16.27
C ASP A 440 -7.67 22.72 15.17
N ARG A 441 -7.69 23.25 13.94
CA ARG A 441 -6.94 22.66 12.82
C ARG A 441 -5.45 22.68 13.10
N ARG A 442 -4.91 23.78 13.64
CA ARG A 442 -3.48 23.89 14.00
C ARG A 442 -3.10 22.87 15.06
N VAL A 443 -3.89 22.72 16.11
CA VAL A 443 -3.64 21.73 17.17
C VAL A 443 -3.64 20.31 16.62
N LEU A 444 -4.63 19.96 15.78
CA LEU A 444 -4.68 18.64 15.14
C LEU A 444 -3.48 18.37 14.23
N VAL A 445 -3.03 19.37 13.47
CA VAL A 445 -1.84 19.24 12.61
C VAL A 445 -0.61 18.81 13.42
N PHE A 446 -0.31 19.49 14.53
CA PHE A 446 0.87 19.15 15.34
C PHE A 446 0.70 17.83 16.10
N ALA A 447 -0.52 17.47 16.50
CA ALA A 447 -0.80 16.16 17.08
C ALA A 447 -0.54 15.02 16.08
N ILE A 448 -0.93 15.20 14.81
CA ILE A 448 -0.65 14.25 13.71
C ILE A 448 0.85 14.15 13.46
N CYS A 449 1.56 15.29 13.42
CA CYS A 449 3.01 15.32 13.26
C CYS A 449 3.76 14.61 14.40
N ASP A 450 3.33 14.79 15.65
CA ASP A 450 3.91 14.06 16.78
C ASP A 450 3.64 12.55 16.68
N ALA A 451 2.42 12.14 16.30
CA ALA A 451 2.10 10.73 16.08
C ALA A 451 2.96 10.13 14.95
N ASN A 452 3.13 10.85 13.83
CA ASN A 452 4.00 10.43 12.72
C ASN A 452 5.45 10.26 13.16
N ARG A 453 6.00 11.26 13.88
CA ARG A 453 7.37 11.24 14.41
C ARG A 453 7.61 10.06 15.35
N ARG A 454 6.63 9.72 16.19
CA ARG A 454 6.67 8.57 17.10
C ARG A 454 6.35 7.23 16.43
N ARG A 455 6.02 7.24 15.13
CA ARG A 455 5.53 6.08 14.34
C ARG A 455 4.27 5.44 14.92
N GLU A 456 3.40 6.23 15.53
CA GLU A 456 2.09 5.81 16.06
C GLU A 456 1.03 5.84 14.95
N ILE A 457 1.15 4.96 13.94
CA ILE A 457 0.32 4.98 12.73
C ILE A 457 -1.19 4.92 13.04
N ALA A 458 -1.60 4.14 14.05
CA ALA A 458 -3.00 4.06 14.47
C ALA A 458 -3.53 5.41 14.98
N ARG A 459 -2.79 6.07 15.89
CA ARG A 459 -3.14 7.40 16.41
C ARG A 459 -3.15 8.44 15.31
N MET A 460 -2.15 8.41 14.43
CA MET A 460 -2.07 9.29 13.26
C MET A 460 -3.31 9.16 12.38
N THR A 461 -3.74 7.92 12.09
CA THR A 461 -4.93 7.62 11.29
C THR A 461 -6.19 8.17 11.96
N SER A 462 -6.40 7.94 13.26
CA SER A 462 -7.58 8.47 13.98
C SER A 462 -7.65 10.01 13.95
N LEU A 463 -6.51 10.68 14.12
CA LEU A 463 -6.45 12.16 14.07
C LEU A 463 -6.74 12.68 12.65
N LEU A 464 -6.25 11.99 11.62
CA LEU A 464 -6.53 12.34 10.22
C LEU A 464 -7.98 12.08 9.82
N GLU A 465 -8.63 11.04 10.36
CA GLU A 465 -10.06 10.79 10.22
C GLU A 465 -10.89 11.89 10.89
N GLU A 466 -10.46 12.38 12.04
CA GLU A 466 -11.09 13.55 12.67
C GLU A 466 -10.91 14.81 11.82
N MET A 467 -9.71 15.06 11.32
CA MET A 467 -9.41 16.22 10.49
C MET A 467 -10.23 16.22 9.20
N THR A 468 -10.31 15.09 8.48
CA THR A 468 -11.10 14.96 7.24
C THR A 468 -12.61 15.03 7.48
N ARG A 469 -13.12 14.61 8.66
CA ARG A 469 -14.53 14.83 9.03
C ARG A 469 -14.86 16.29 9.29
N ARG A 470 -13.96 17.04 9.96
CA ARG A 470 -14.16 18.46 10.27
C ARG A 470 -13.91 19.37 9.06
N TRP A 471 -12.97 19.01 8.19
CA TRP A 471 -12.61 19.75 6.97
C TRP A 471 -12.62 18.83 5.74
N PRO A 472 -13.80 18.39 5.26
CA PRO A 472 -13.89 17.43 4.16
C PRO A 472 -13.34 17.94 2.83
N GLY A 473 -13.20 19.26 2.64
CA GLY A 473 -12.59 19.86 1.44
C GLY A 473 -11.06 20.00 1.49
N ASP A 474 -10.39 19.52 2.55
CA ASP A 474 -8.93 19.63 2.70
C ASP A 474 -8.21 18.48 1.98
N ALA A 475 -7.80 18.72 0.73
CA ALA A 475 -7.10 17.74 -0.10
C ALA A 475 -5.83 17.18 0.57
N SER A 476 -5.09 18.01 1.29
CA SER A 476 -3.87 17.61 2.00
C SER A 476 -4.17 16.66 3.14
N ALA A 477 -5.22 16.93 3.93
CA ALA A 477 -5.64 16.02 5.00
C ALA A 477 -6.01 14.64 4.46
N TRP A 478 -6.74 14.58 3.34
CA TRP A 478 -7.05 13.31 2.67
C TRP A 478 -5.81 12.59 2.13
N ALA A 479 -4.85 13.32 1.56
CA ALA A 479 -3.60 12.73 1.08
C ALA A 479 -2.77 12.12 2.22
N TRP A 480 -2.69 12.80 3.38
CA TRP A 480 -2.05 12.26 4.57
C TRP A 480 -2.79 11.05 5.14
N LEU A 481 -4.12 11.07 5.17
CA LEU A 481 -4.93 9.92 5.60
C LEU A 481 -4.70 8.70 4.68
N ALA A 482 -4.67 8.94 3.37
CA ALA A 482 -4.38 7.92 2.38
C ALA A 482 -2.98 7.31 2.61
N LEU A 483 -1.97 8.13 2.87
CA LEU A 483 -0.61 7.67 3.16
C LEU A 483 -0.56 6.84 4.45
N ALA A 484 -1.20 7.31 5.53
CA ALA A 484 -1.28 6.59 6.81
C ALA A 484 -1.89 5.19 6.64
N ARG A 485 -2.99 5.11 5.89
CA ARG A 485 -3.67 3.85 5.58
C ARG A 485 -2.85 2.97 4.63
N ALA A 486 -2.16 3.55 3.65
CA ALA A 486 -1.25 2.80 2.78
C ALA A 486 -0.11 2.14 3.58
N MET A 487 0.47 2.85 4.55
CA MET A 487 1.53 2.31 5.43
C MET A 487 1.06 1.17 6.35
N SER A 488 -0.25 0.99 6.55
CA SER A 488 -0.82 -0.03 7.44
C SER A 488 -1.51 -1.18 6.71
N ILE A 489 -1.42 -1.22 5.37
CA ILE A 489 -2.00 -2.29 4.54
C ILE A 489 -1.50 -3.66 5.02
N ASP A 490 -0.21 -3.80 5.27
CA ASP A 490 0.41 -5.09 5.65
C ASP A 490 0.34 -5.38 7.15
N GLY A 491 -0.31 -4.54 7.95
CA GLY A 491 -0.50 -4.76 9.39
C GLY A 491 -1.53 -5.84 9.73
N SER A 492 -1.82 -6.77 8.82
CA SER A 492 -2.71 -7.92 9.05
C SER A 492 -2.27 -9.13 8.23
N ASP A 493 -2.20 -10.29 8.89
CA ASP A 493 -1.88 -11.56 8.22
C ASP A 493 -2.99 -12.07 7.30
N ARG A 494 -4.22 -11.54 7.43
CA ARG A 494 -5.37 -11.93 6.62
C ARG A 494 -5.39 -11.20 5.27
N PRO A 495 -5.30 -11.90 4.12
CA PRO A 495 -5.31 -11.27 2.79
C PRO A 495 -6.54 -10.38 2.54
N ALA A 496 -7.70 -10.81 3.04
CA ALA A 496 -8.97 -10.08 3.00
C ALA A 496 -8.89 -8.69 3.61
N GLU A 497 -8.28 -8.61 4.80
CA GLU A 497 -8.12 -7.39 5.55
C GLU A 497 -7.14 -6.45 4.86
N ARG A 498 -6.01 -6.99 4.38
CA ARG A 498 -5.04 -6.22 3.57
C ARG A 498 -5.70 -5.60 2.35
N GLU A 499 -6.55 -6.37 1.67
CA GLU A 499 -7.27 -5.86 0.50
C GLU A 499 -8.27 -4.77 0.86
N ARG A 500 -9.03 -4.94 1.95
CA ARG A 500 -9.94 -3.90 2.43
C ARG A 500 -9.19 -2.61 2.76
N ARG A 501 -8.10 -2.71 3.54
CA ARG A 501 -7.26 -1.55 3.88
C ARG A 501 -6.71 -0.86 2.63
N ARG A 502 -6.27 -1.64 1.64
CA ARG A 502 -5.82 -1.13 0.33
C ARG A 502 -6.93 -0.36 -0.38
N GLN A 503 -8.14 -0.92 -0.47
CA GLN A 503 -9.26 -0.25 -1.15
C GLN A 503 -9.69 1.04 -0.46
N VAL A 504 -9.64 1.08 0.88
CA VAL A 504 -9.89 2.31 1.64
C VAL A 504 -8.82 3.36 1.34
N ALA A 505 -7.53 3.00 1.36
CA ALA A 505 -6.45 3.92 1.02
C ALA A 505 -6.58 4.48 -0.41
N ILE A 506 -6.92 3.62 -1.40
CA ILE A 506 -7.14 4.03 -2.79
C ILE A 506 -8.33 5.01 -2.91
N ARG A 507 -9.40 4.79 -2.14
CA ARG A 507 -10.55 5.70 -2.10
C ARG A 507 -10.13 7.09 -1.62
N ASP A 508 -9.34 7.17 -0.56
CA ASP A 508 -8.86 8.44 -0.01
C ASP A 508 -7.90 9.14 -0.98
N VAL A 509 -7.03 8.39 -1.67
CA VAL A 509 -6.19 8.90 -2.77
C VAL A 509 -7.06 9.58 -3.83
N HIS A 510 -8.09 8.88 -4.32
CA HIS A 510 -8.96 9.43 -5.36
C HIS A 510 -9.75 10.65 -4.87
N HIS A 511 -10.15 10.67 -3.61
CA HIS A 511 -10.82 11.82 -3.02
C HIS A 511 -9.87 13.03 -2.97
N ALA A 512 -8.64 12.86 -2.47
CA ALA A 512 -7.62 13.90 -2.47
C ALA A 512 -7.34 14.45 -3.88
N LEU A 513 -7.19 13.56 -4.88
CA LEU A 513 -6.95 13.96 -6.27
C LEU A 513 -8.16 14.56 -6.98
N THR A 514 -9.37 14.34 -6.47
CA THR A 514 -10.59 15.01 -6.96
C THR A 514 -10.63 16.45 -6.46
N LEU A 515 -10.22 16.68 -5.21
CA LEU A 515 -10.12 18.02 -4.62
C LEU A 515 -8.94 18.81 -5.19
N ASP A 516 -7.81 18.14 -5.40
CA ASP A 516 -6.60 18.71 -5.97
C ASP A 516 -5.87 17.69 -6.88
N PRO A 517 -6.07 17.77 -8.20
CA PRO A 517 -5.43 16.88 -9.17
C PRO A 517 -3.89 16.96 -9.21
N ALA A 518 -3.30 18.02 -8.63
CA ALA A 518 -1.86 18.24 -8.55
C ALA A 518 -1.28 17.81 -7.19
N ASN A 519 -2.07 17.17 -6.31
CA ASN A 519 -1.61 16.79 -4.98
C ASN A 519 -0.52 15.69 -5.04
N VAL A 520 0.73 16.10 -4.88
CA VAL A 520 1.91 15.22 -4.97
C VAL A 520 1.94 14.16 -3.88
N LEU A 521 1.46 14.48 -2.67
CA LEU A 521 1.40 13.53 -1.57
C LEU A 521 0.39 12.41 -1.83
N ALA A 522 -0.76 12.71 -2.45
CA ALA A 522 -1.74 11.71 -2.84
C ALA A 522 -1.17 10.75 -3.91
N LEU A 523 -0.37 11.27 -4.86
CA LEU A 523 0.34 10.43 -5.84
C LEU A 523 1.41 9.55 -5.18
N VAL A 524 2.12 10.06 -4.17
CA VAL A 524 3.00 9.24 -3.34
C VAL A 524 2.18 8.18 -2.63
N ALA A 525 1.13 8.52 -1.89
CA ALA A 525 0.28 7.53 -1.21
C ALA A 525 -0.23 6.44 -2.17
N TRP A 526 -0.62 6.81 -3.39
CA TRP A 526 -1.04 5.87 -4.43
C TRP A 526 0.06 4.88 -4.82
N SER A 527 1.33 5.32 -4.89
CA SER A 527 2.43 4.41 -5.22
C SER A 527 2.63 3.30 -4.19
N TRP A 528 2.10 3.46 -2.97
CA TRP A 528 2.20 2.50 -1.88
C TRP A 528 0.99 1.56 -1.79
N THR A 529 -0.04 1.72 -2.62
CA THR A 529 -1.23 0.84 -2.62
C THR A 529 -1.09 -0.37 -3.54
N GLY A 530 0.11 -0.65 -4.05
CA GLY A 530 0.38 -1.75 -4.97
C GLY A 530 0.05 -3.14 -4.39
N ARG A 531 0.01 -4.15 -5.26
CA ARG A 531 -0.16 -5.55 -4.87
C ARG A 531 1.17 -6.28 -4.92
N GLY A 532 1.41 -7.11 -3.90
CA GLY A 532 2.56 -8.02 -3.89
C GLY A 532 3.91 -7.32 -3.82
N GLU A 533 4.95 -8.08 -4.16
CA GLU A 533 6.34 -7.73 -3.89
C GLU A 533 6.78 -6.46 -4.61
N LEU A 534 6.31 -6.25 -5.83
CA LEU A 534 6.79 -5.20 -6.71
C LEU A 534 6.12 -3.84 -6.48
N PHE A 535 5.42 -3.63 -5.36
CA PHE A 535 4.63 -2.41 -5.15
C PHE A 535 5.43 -1.12 -5.38
N ALA A 536 6.67 -1.03 -4.90
CA ALA A 536 7.49 0.17 -5.10
C ALA A 536 7.95 0.34 -6.56
N VAL A 537 8.17 -0.78 -7.28
CA VAL A 537 8.53 -0.77 -8.70
C VAL A 537 7.34 -0.40 -9.57
N GLU A 538 6.16 -0.98 -9.31
CA GLU A 538 4.90 -0.67 -10.00
C GLU A 538 4.34 0.71 -9.61
N GLY A 539 4.82 1.25 -8.50
CA GLY A 539 4.55 2.59 -8.00
C GLY A 539 5.28 3.69 -8.79
N LEU A 540 6.40 3.37 -9.47
CA LEU A 540 7.25 4.35 -10.16
C LEU A 540 6.49 5.31 -11.10
N PRO A 541 5.52 4.86 -11.94
CA PRO A 541 4.77 5.79 -12.79
C PRO A 541 3.98 6.87 -12.03
N LYS A 542 3.55 6.57 -10.79
CA LYS A 542 2.81 7.53 -9.94
C LYS A 542 3.79 8.52 -9.32
N ILE A 543 4.97 8.04 -8.95
CA ILE A 543 6.07 8.86 -8.46
C ILE A 543 6.63 9.77 -9.55
N ASP A 544 6.80 9.27 -10.78
CA ASP A 544 7.25 10.08 -11.92
C ASP A 544 6.27 11.23 -12.18
N ARG A 545 4.96 10.97 -12.04
CA ARG A 545 3.92 12.01 -12.13
C ARG A 545 4.01 13.01 -10.96
N ALA A 546 4.33 12.57 -9.75
CA ALA A 546 4.52 13.46 -8.61
C ALA A 546 5.73 14.38 -8.82
N LEU A 547 6.86 13.82 -9.26
CA LEU A 547 8.10 14.57 -9.53
C LEU A 547 8.00 15.47 -10.77
N ALA A 548 7.08 15.20 -11.69
CA ALA A 548 6.76 16.13 -12.77
C ALA A 548 6.02 17.39 -12.29
N ILE A 549 5.36 17.33 -11.13
CA ILE A 549 4.65 18.46 -10.51
C ILE A 549 5.58 19.20 -9.53
N ASP A 550 6.21 18.47 -8.61
CA ASP A 550 7.20 18.99 -7.67
C ASP A 550 8.48 18.13 -7.75
N PRO A 551 9.49 18.56 -8.53
CA PRO A 551 10.74 17.82 -8.71
C PRO A 551 11.56 17.61 -7.45
N ASP A 552 11.34 18.43 -6.42
CA ASP A 552 12.10 18.44 -5.16
C ASP A 552 11.26 17.90 -3.98
N PHE A 553 10.10 17.28 -4.25
CA PHE A 553 9.25 16.69 -3.20
C PHE A 553 9.95 15.50 -2.51
N PRO A 554 10.43 15.64 -1.26
CA PRO A 554 11.29 14.65 -0.61
C PRO A 554 10.68 13.26 -0.47
N PRO A 555 9.38 13.09 -0.12
CA PRO A 555 8.76 11.76 -0.11
C PRO A 555 8.73 11.08 -1.48
N ALA A 556 8.49 11.84 -2.56
CA ALA A 556 8.49 11.30 -3.92
C ALA A 556 9.91 10.92 -4.37
N LEU A 557 10.90 11.78 -4.09
CA LEU A 557 12.31 11.49 -4.38
C LEU A 557 12.79 10.20 -3.68
N MET A 558 12.48 10.03 -2.39
CA MET A 558 12.85 8.82 -1.65
C MET A 558 12.09 7.57 -2.14
N ALA A 559 10.80 7.71 -2.48
CA ALA A 559 10.03 6.61 -3.08
C ALA A 559 10.57 6.22 -4.47
N ASN A 560 10.99 7.19 -5.29
CA ASN A 560 11.65 6.96 -6.57
C ASN A 560 12.96 6.18 -6.36
N ALA A 561 13.79 6.64 -5.43
CA ALA A 561 15.04 5.98 -5.07
C ALA A 561 14.80 4.53 -4.59
N LEU A 562 13.72 4.27 -3.84
CA LEU A 562 13.36 2.91 -3.42
C LEU A 562 12.94 2.03 -4.60
N GLY A 563 12.03 2.52 -5.44
CA GLY A 563 11.52 1.77 -6.59
C GLY A 563 12.63 1.45 -7.61
N LEU A 564 13.50 2.42 -7.90
CA LEU A 564 14.67 2.22 -8.78
C LEU A 564 15.62 1.16 -8.20
N PHE A 565 15.92 1.24 -6.90
CA PHE A 565 16.79 0.28 -6.23
C PHE A 565 16.20 -1.14 -6.25
N GLN A 566 14.91 -1.31 -5.93
CA GLN A 566 14.23 -2.60 -5.98
C GLN A 566 14.16 -3.19 -7.40
N ALA A 567 14.08 -2.33 -8.41
CA ALA A 567 14.13 -2.70 -9.82
C ALA A 567 15.55 -3.02 -10.33
N GLY A 568 16.59 -2.89 -9.51
CA GLY A 568 17.98 -3.18 -9.89
C GLY A 568 18.70 -2.04 -10.63
N PHE A 569 18.13 -0.82 -10.66
CA PHE A 569 18.80 0.40 -11.14
C PHE A 569 19.52 1.09 -9.98
N VAL A 570 20.53 0.41 -9.43
CA VAL A 570 21.24 0.82 -8.21
C VAL A 570 21.88 2.20 -8.36
N GLY A 571 22.62 2.45 -9.43
CA GLY A 571 23.29 3.74 -9.66
C GLY A 571 22.28 4.87 -9.80
N ALA A 572 21.21 4.66 -10.57
CA ALA A 572 20.15 5.66 -10.76
C ALA A 572 19.37 5.97 -9.47
N SER A 573 19.40 5.06 -8.48
CA SER A 573 18.72 5.27 -7.20
C SER A 573 19.44 6.24 -6.26
N VAL A 574 20.73 6.54 -6.50
CA VAL A 574 21.57 7.32 -5.58
C VAL A 574 21.18 8.80 -5.55
N ASP A 575 21.09 9.45 -6.72
CA ASP A 575 20.82 10.89 -6.79
C ASP A 575 19.47 11.29 -6.18
N PRO A 576 18.34 10.62 -6.50
CA PRO A 576 17.07 10.95 -5.86
C PRO A 576 17.11 10.74 -4.34
N ALA A 577 17.89 9.78 -3.84
CA ALA A 577 18.03 9.60 -2.39
C ALA A 577 18.80 10.75 -1.73
N ILE A 578 19.89 11.22 -2.35
CA ILE A 578 20.68 12.36 -1.86
C ILE A 578 19.80 13.59 -1.83
N ARG A 579 19.16 13.94 -2.95
CA ARG A 579 18.25 15.09 -3.06
C ARG A 579 17.11 15.01 -2.03
N ALA A 580 16.54 13.83 -1.81
CA ALA A 580 15.50 13.65 -0.78
C ALA A 580 16.00 13.95 0.63
N ALA A 581 17.23 13.55 0.97
CA ALA A 581 17.81 13.77 2.29
C ALA A 581 18.36 15.18 2.46
N GLU A 582 18.75 15.86 1.39
CA GLU A 582 19.13 17.27 1.40
C GLU A 582 17.90 18.18 1.58
N ALA A 583 16.79 17.84 0.91
CA ALA A 583 15.53 18.58 1.01
C ALA A 583 14.73 18.28 2.29
N ASP A 584 15.10 17.24 3.04
CA ASP A 584 14.62 16.99 4.41
C ASP A 584 15.76 16.40 5.27
N PRO A 585 16.66 17.27 5.78
CA PRO A 585 17.81 16.85 6.56
C PRO A 585 17.42 16.35 7.96
N THR A 586 16.15 16.49 8.35
CA THR A 586 15.66 16.07 9.67
C THR A 586 15.23 14.61 9.71
N SER A 587 15.13 13.96 8.55
CA SER A 587 14.65 12.58 8.43
C SER A 587 15.79 11.57 8.45
N ILE A 588 15.98 10.91 9.60
CA ILE A 588 16.92 9.79 9.74
C ILE A 588 16.66 8.67 8.73
N ALA A 589 15.38 8.41 8.41
CA ALA A 589 15.00 7.38 7.43
C ALA A 589 15.52 7.71 6.02
N LYS A 590 15.47 9.00 5.61
CA LYS A 590 16.02 9.43 4.33
C LYS A 590 17.55 9.39 4.34
N ALA A 591 18.17 9.78 5.45
CA ALA A 591 19.62 9.70 5.62
C ALA A 591 20.15 8.26 5.51
N PHE A 592 19.51 7.29 6.18
CA PHE A 592 19.81 5.86 5.97
C PHE A 592 19.52 5.40 4.55
N GLY A 593 18.48 5.95 3.93
CA GLY A 593 18.17 5.72 2.52
C GLY A 593 19.37 6.03 1.63
N VAL A 594 20.07 7.14 1.87
CA VAL A 594 21.31 7.52 1.17
C VAL A 594 22.43 6.51 1.45
N VAL A 595 22.72 6.22 2.72
CA VAL A 595 23.78 5.28 3.14
C VAL A 595 23.65 3.95 2.40
N ARG A 596 22.44 3.37 2.40
CA ARG A 596 22.16 2.08 1.77
C ARG A 596 22.40 2.09 0.26
N ARG A 597 22.06 3.17 -0.43
CA ARG A 597 22.17 3.29 -1.89
C ARG A 597 23.59 3.60 -2.32
N LEU A 598 24.31 4.45 -1.58
CA LEU A 598 25.74 4.65 -1.77
C LEU A 598 26.50 3.33 -1.60
N ALA A 599 26.21 2.58 -0.52
CA ALA A 599 26.86 1.30 -0.26
C ALA A 599 26.58 0.29 -1.39
N ALA A 600 25.31 0.13 -1.77
CA ALA A 600 24.94 -0.78 -2.85
C ALA A 600 25.52 -0.38 -4.22
N ALA A 601 25.70 0.92 -4.47
CA ALA A 601 26.36 1.44 -5.67
C ALA A 601 27.91 1.29 -5.64
N GLY A 602 28.48 0.69 -4.59
CA GLY A 602 29.92 0.53 -4.42
C GLY A 602 30.66 1.78 -3.95
N ARG A 603 29.95 2.86 -3.62
CA ARG A 603 30.50 4.11 -3.07
C ARG A 603 30.67 3.99 -1.56
N LEU A 604 31.43 2.99 -1.11
CA LEU A 604 31.52 2.61 0.30
C LEU A 604 32.06 3.76 1.18
N LYS A 605 33.10 4.46 0.74
CA LYS A 605 33.65 5.62 1.48
C LYS A 605 32.57 6.68 1.74
N ASP A 606 31.85 7.09 0.70
CA ASP A 606 30.78 8.09 0.82
C ASP A 606 29.66 7.60 1.74
N ALA A 607 29.33 6.30 1.68
CA ALA A 607 28.36 5.68 2.59
C ALA A 607 28.83 5.74 4.05
N SER A 608 30.12 5.52 4.31
CA SER A 608 30.73 5.66 5.65
C SER A 608 30.64 7.08 6.18
N ASP A 609 31.06 8.04 5.35
CA ASP A 609 31.11 9.44 5.75
C ASP A 609 29.70 9.93 6.09
N ARG A 610 28.70 9.55 5.27
CA ARG A 610 27.29 9.84 5.54
C ARG A 610 26.76 9.10 6.77
N PHE A 611 27.15 7.84 7.00
CA PHE A 611 26.71 7.09 8.17
C PHE A 611 27.26 7.68 9.48
N ALA A 612 28.53 8.10 9.49
CA ALA A 612 29.14 8.78 10.64
C ALA A 612 28.42 10.09 11.00
N GLU A 613 27.96 10.84 9.99
CA GLU A 613 27.13 12.02 10.21
C GLU A 613 25.78 11.66 10.85
N VAL A 614 25.13 10.58 10.40
CA VAL A 614 23.87 10.09 10.98
C VAL A 614 24.07 9.63 12.42
N GLU A 615 25.13 8.88 12.72
CA GLU A 615 25.47 8.45 14.09
C GLU A 615 25.65 9.62 15.05
N ARG A 616 26.30 10.70 14.58
CA ARG A 616 26.53 11.91 15.35
C ARG A 616 25.23 12.65 15.66
N LEU A 617 24.31 12.74 14.71
CA LEU A 617 23.05 13.48 14.86
C LEU A 617 21.98 12.70 15.64
N TRP A 618 21.98 11.37 15.56
CA TRP A 618 21.00 10.50 16.23
C TRP A 618 21.65 9.40 17.10
N PRO A 619 22.47 9.77 18.10
CA PRO A 619 23.18 8.78 18.91
C PRO A 619 22.20 7.84 19.62
N GLY A 620 22.48 6.55 19.57
CA GLY A 620 21.67 5.52 20.23
C GLY A 620 20.36 5.17 19.52
N HIS A 621 20.08 5.71 18.33
CA HIS A 621 18.92 5.29 17.54
C HIS A 621 19.03 3.78 17.20
N PRO A 622 17.97 2.97 17.40
CA PRO A 622 18.04 1.51 17.28
C PRO A 622 18.54 1.03 15.91
N ASP A 623 18.09 1.69 14.83
CA ASP A 623 18.47 1.34 13.45
C ASP A 623 19.96 1.54 13.14
N LEU A 624 20.73 2.28 13.96
CA LEU A 624 22.17 2.46 13.76
C LEU A 624 22.92 1.14 13.81
N ALA A 625 22.53 0.25 14.73
CA ALA A 625 23.24 -1.01 14.94
C ALA A 625 23.15 -1.89 13.69
N GLU A 626 21.97 -1.98 13.07
CA GLU A 626 21.77 -2.74 11.83
C GLU A 626 22.61 -2.18 10.68
N HIS A 627 22.58 -0.86 10.45
CA HIS A 627 23.31 -0.22 9.36
C HIS A 627 24.82 -0.36 9.53
N ARG A 628 25.33 -0.24 10.76
CA ARG A 628 26.75 -0.45 11.07
C ARG A 628 27.20 -1.86 10.73
N ARG A 629 26.40 -2.88 11.10
CA ARG A 629 26.67 -4.29 10.76
C ARG A 629 26.72 -4.50 9.25
N ARG A 630 25.71 -4.02 8.51
CA ARG A 630 25.65 -4.18 7.06
C ARG A 630 26.82 -3.53 6.33
N LEU A 631 27.23 -2.33 6.74
CA LEU A 631 28.42 -1.69 6.18
C LEU A 631 29.69 -2.50 6.47
N ALA A 632 29.84 -3.01 7.70
CA ALA A 632 30.99 -3.83 8.06
C ALA A 632 31.08 -5.13 7.25
N GLU A 633 29.95 -5.74 6.88
CA GLU A 633 29.95 -6.89 5.97
C GLU A 633 30.56 -6.55 4.61
N GLU A 634 30.26 -5.36 4.06
CA GLU A 634 30.81 -4.92 2.77
C GLU A 634 32.28 -4.50 2.84
N TYR A 635 32.71 -3.90 3.95
CA TYR A 635 34.12 -3.57 4.19
C TYR A 635 35.00 -4.82 4.37
N GLY A 636 34.39 -5.97 4.65
CA GLY A 636 35.06 -7.25 4.77
C GLY A 636 35.64 -7.51 6.15
N ARG A 637 36.67 -8.36 6.20
CA ARG A 637 37.07 -9.08 7.42
C ARG A 637 37.45 -8.17 8.59
N THR A 638 38.22 -7.11 8.34
CA THR A 638 38.74 -6.24 9.40
C THR A 638 37.63 -5.49 10.12
N ALA A 639 36.67 -4.93 9.37
CA ALA A 639 35.53 -4.23 9.93
C ALA A 639 34.59 -5.18 10.68
N ALA A 640 34.30 -6.35 10.11
CA ALA A 640 33.53 -7.39 10.77
C ALA A 640 34.17 -7.85 12.09
N ALA A 641 35.50 -8.07 12.09
CA ALA A 641 36.26 -8.47 13.28
C ALA A 641 36.27 -7.39 14.37
N ALA A 642 36.29 -6.11 14.00
CA ALA A 642 36.22 -5.01 14.95
C ALA A 642 34.85 -4.98 15.67
N LEU A 643 33.75 -5.07 14.92
CA LEU A 643 32.40 -5.09 15.50
C LEU A 643 32.17 -6.34 16.35
N TYR A 644 32.56 -7.51 15.88
CA TYR A 644 32.38 -8.76 16.63
C TYR A 644 33.15 -8.75 17.97
N ARG A 645 34.39 -8.22 17.99
CA ARG A 645 35.16 -8.09 19.23
C ARG A 645 34.58 -7.07 20.19
N ALA A 646 34.01 -5.98 19.68
CA ALA A 646 33.37 -4.94 20.50
C ALA A 646 32.05 -5.39 21.15
N ALA A 647 31.34 -6.36 20.54
CA ALA A 647 30.10 -6.90 21.08
C ALA A 647 30.31 -7.65 22.41
N LYS A 648 29.32 -7.55 23.31
CA LYS A 648 29.32 -8.26 24.59
C LYS A 648 29.24 -9.78 24.39
N PRO A 649 29.70 -10.60 25.34
CA PRO A 649 29.68 -12.06 25.21
C PRO A 649 28.30 -12.65 24.84
N ASP A 650 27.22 -12.13 25.44
CA ASP A 650 25.86 -12.61 25.15
C ASP A 650 25.38 -12.17 23.76
N GLU A 651 25.76 -10.97 23.31
CA GLU A 651 25.42 -10.44 21.98
C GLU A 651 26.14 -11.22 20.86
N ARG A 652 27.34 -11.76 21.12
CA ARG A 652 28.12 -12.52 20.12
C ARG A 652 27.41 -13.78 19.63
N ARG A 653 26.43 -14.29 20.38
CA ARG A 653 25.63 -15.47 20.00
C ARG A 653 24.40 -15.13 19.17
N THR A 654 24.09 -13.84 18.99
CA THR A 654 22.99 -13.41 18.12
C THR A 654 23.27 -13.74 16.66
N PHE A 655 22.20 -14.00 15.90
CA PHE A 655 22.30 -14.36 14.48
C PHE A 655 23.16 -13.37 13.68
N GLU A 656 22.98 -12.06 13.87
CA GLU A 656 23.73 -11.07 13.09
C GLU A 656 25.23 -11.02 13.46
N LEU A 657 25.58 -11.30 14.71
CA LEU A 657 26.98 -11.32 15.15
C LEU A 657 27.68 -12.60 14.72
N LEU A 658 26.96 -13.72 14.62
CA LEU A 658 27.48 -14.97 14.05
C LEU A 658 27.84 -14.79 12.56
N LEU A 659 27.02 -14.06 11.80
CA LEU A 659 27.35 -13.71 10.40
C LEU A 659 28.63 -12.87 10.30
N LEU A 660 28.79 -11.87 11.17
CA LEU A 660 30.01 -11.07 11.22
C LEU A 660 31.24 -11.89 11.65
N HIS A 661 31.07 -12.81 12.60
CA HIS A 661 32.13 -13.73 13.01
C HIS A 661 32.61 -14.58 11.83
N GLN A 662 31.69 -15.11 11.04
CA GLN A 662 32.01 -15.94 9.87
C GLN A 662 32.74 -15.16 8.76
N ILE A 663 32.47 -13.86 8.63
CA ILE A 663 33.21 -12.97 7.70
C ILE A 663 34.61 -12.67 8.27
N ALA A 664 34.69 -12.37 9.57
CA ALA A 664 35.95 -12.07 10.25
C ALA A 664 36.91 -13.26 10.23
N ASP A 665 36.39 -14.47 10.47
CA ASP A 665 37.12 -15.73 10.48
C ASP A 665 36.39 -16.78 9.60
N PRO A 666 36.76 -16.90 8.31
CA PRO A 666 36.16 -17.88 7.42
C PRO A 666 36.35 -19.35 7.84
N ALA A 667 37.33 -19.63 8.71
CA ALA A 667 37.65 -20.96 9.22
C ALA A 667 36.90 -21.28 10.53
N ALA A 668 36.19 -20.31 11.12
CA ALA A 668 35.37 -20.52 12.31
C ALA A 668 34.30 -21.60 12.08
N ASP A 669 33.95 -22.32 13.16
CA ASP A 669 32.88 -23.30 13.14
C ASP A 669 31.53 -22.62 12.81
N ARG A 670 30.84 -23.20 11.83
CA ARG A 670 29.56 -22.69 11.29
C ARG A 670 28.36 -23.32 11.96
N SER A 671 28.52 -24.34 12.80
CA SER A 671 27.41 -25.10 13.39
C SER A 671 26.36 -24.20 14.06
N ALA A 672 26.81 -23.24 14.87
CA ALA A 672 25.95 -22.27 15.54
C ALA A 672 25.26 -21.31 14.55
N LEU A 673 25.98 -20.86 13.51
CA LEU A 673 25.40 -20.00 12.47
C LEU A 673 24.35 -20.75 11.65
N ASP A 674 24.62 -21.99 11.24
CA ASP A 674 23.70 -22.81 10.47
C ASP A 674 22.41 -23.09 11.28
N ALA A 675 22.53 -23.40 12.58
CA ALA A 675 21.37 -23.58 13.45
C ALA A 675 20.55 -22.27 13.61
N ALA A 676 21.22 -21.14 13.87
CA ALA A 676 20.56 -19.84 13.98
C ALA A 676 19.89 -19.41 12.66
N ALA A 677 20.50 -19.73 11.52
CA ALA A 677 19.95 -19.44 10.20
C ALA A 677 18.64 -20.21 9.92
N GLU A 678 18.56 -21.49 10.33
CA GLU A 678 17.33 -22.27 10.21
C GLU A 678 16.22 -21.74 11.13
N GLU A 679 16.56 -21.35 12.35
CA GLU A 679 15.60 -20.76 13.30
C GLU A 679 15.06 -19.41 12.77
N GLU A 680 15.94 -18.54 12.29
CA GLU A 680 15.54 -17.27 11.69
C GLU A 680 14.71 -17.47 10.43
N PHE A 681 15.04 -18.45 9.59
CA PHE A 681 14.26 -18.75 8.40
C PHE A 681 12.86 -19.25 8.74
N ALA A 682 12.71 -20.06 9.80
CA ALA A 682 11.41 -20.52 10.27
C ALA A 682 10.53 -19.36 10.78
N ARG A 683 11.14 -18.34 11.40
CA ARG A 683 10.43 -17.14 11.89
C ARG A 683 10.18 -16.09 10.80
N HIS A 684 11.13 -15.92 9.89
CA HIS A 684 11.12 -14.89 8.85
C HIS A 684 11.74 -15.43 7.55
N PRO A 685 10.96 -16.15 6.71
CA PRO A 685 11.46 -16.75 5.47
C PRO A 685 12.23 -15.83 4.51
N PRO A 686 11.92 -14.52 4.39
CA PRO A 686 12.71 -13.60 3.57
C PRO A 686 14.18 -13.46 3.97
N VAL A 687 14.58 -13.87 5.18
CA VAL A 687 15.99 -13.93 5.60
C VAL A 687 16.85 -14.79 4.67
N ALA A 688 16.25 -15.73 3.93
CA ALA A 688 16.94 -16.53 2.93
C ALA A 688 17.64 -15.68 1.84
N TYR A 689 17.13 -14.50 1.50
CA TYR A 689 17.83 -13.56 0.61
C TYR A 689 19.12 -13.02 1.23
N TYR A 690 19.07 -12.69 2.52
CA TYR A 690 20.23 -12.22 3.27
C TYR A 690 21.28 -13.33 3.46
N LEU A 691 20.83 -14.57 3.74
CA LEU A 691 21.71 -15.75 3.79
C LEU A 691 22.34 -16.06 2.43
N ALA A 692 21.58 -15.97 1.34
CA ALA A 692 22.12 -16.12 -0.02
C ALA A 692 23.21 -15.06 -0.31
N ALA A 693 22.98 -13.80 0.08
CA ALA A 693 23.98 -12.73 -0.02
C ALA A 693 25.22 -13.03 0.83
N HIS A 694 25.03 -13.46 2.08
CA HIS A 694 26.12 -13.80 3.00
C HIS A 694 27.01 -14.92 2.44
N TYR A 695 26.42 -16.03 2.01
CA TYR A 695 27.18 -17.16 1.48
C TYR A 695 27.83 -16.85 0.13
N SER A 696 27.21 -16.00 -0.70
CA SER A 696 27.87 -15.47 -1.90
C SER A 696 29.12 -14.65 -1.54
N ARG A 697 29.04 -13.84 -0.47
CA ARG A 697 30.14 -12.98 -0.01
C ARG A 697 31.30 -13.78 0.58
N THR A 698 31.01 -14.86 1.31
CA THR A 698 32.03 -15.73 1.92
C THR A 698 32.59 -16.78 0.96
N GLY A 699 32.06 -16.86 -0.26
CA GLY A 699 32.56 -17.74 -1.33
C GLY A 699 31.91 -19.13 -1.38
N ASP A 700 30.95 -19.43 -0.50
CA ASP A 700 30.20 -20.69 -0.50
C ASP A 700 29.00 -20.60 -1.45
N MET A 701 29.28 -20.69 -2.75
CA MET A 701 28.25 -20.58 -3.78
C MET A 701 27.18 -21.68 -3.69
N ALA A 702 27.54 -22.87 -3.22
CA ALA A 702 26.59 -23.97 -3.07
C ALA A 702 25.51 -23.62 -2.03
N LYS A 703 25.92 -23.15 -0.83
CA LYS A 703 24.97 -22.66 0.18
C LYS A 703 24.21 -21.42 -0.29
N ALA A 704 24.87 -20.48 -0.97
CA ALA A 704 24.23 -19.28 -1.49
C ALA A 704 23.03 -19.61 -2.39
N LEU A 705 23.22 -20.58 -3.30
CA LEU A 705 22.18 -21.02 -4.23
C LEU A 705 21.10 -21.87 -3.54
N ALA A 706 21.46 -22.66 -2.53
CA ALA A 706 20.48 -23.40 -1.73
C ALA A 706 19.52 -22.45 -0.99
N TRP A 707 20.05 -21.40 -0.36
CA TRP A 707 19.26 -20.36 0.29
C TRP A 707 18.45 -19.54 -0.72
N LEU A 708 19.04 -19.17 -1.86
CA LEU A 708 18.29 -18.49 -2.92
C LEU A 708 17.09 -19.33 -3.40
N ASN A 709 17.25 -20.64 -3.53
CA ASN A 709 16.15 -21.52 -3.93
C ASN A 709 15.01 -21.52 -2.91
N ARG A 710 15.34 -21.57 -1.62
CA ARG A 710 14.40 -21.52 -0.49
C ARG A 710 13.76 -20.13 -0.29
N ALA A 711 14.39 -19.08 -0.81
CA ALA A 711 13.87 -17.73 -0.67
C ALA A 711 12.49 -17.58 -1.33
N PRO A 712 11.51 -17.02 -0.61
CA PRO A 712 10.14 -16.95 -1.09
C PRO A 712 10.03 -15.96 -2.26
N VAL A 713 9.02 -16.11 -3.10
CA VAL A 713 8.74 -15.19 -4.23
C VAL A 713 7.52 -14.31 -3.97
N ARG A 714 6.89 -14.49 -2.81
CA ARG A 714 5.81 -13.69 -2.22
C ARG A 714 6.19 -13.39 -0.77
N ASP A 715 5.65 -12.31 -0.22
CA ASP A 715 5.93 -11.78 1.11
C ASP A 715 7.45 -11.65 1.39
N THR A 716 8.20 -11.21 0.38
CA THR A 716 9.67 -11.10 0.36
C THR A 716 10.20 -9.91 1.14
N ALA A 717 9.34 -8.98 1.56
CA ALA A 717 9.68 -7.74 2.25
C ALA A 717 10.76 -6.88 1.53
N GLY A 718 10.90 -6.99 0.21
CA GLY A 718 11.92 -6.24 -0.53
C GLY A 718 13.36 -6.76 -0.35
N GLN A 719 13.54 -7.90 0.33
CA GLN A 719 14.86 -8.41 0.74
C GLN A 719 15.72 -8.86 -0.46
N TRP A 720 15.12 -9.18 -1.60
CA TRP A 720 15.87 -9.53 -2.81
C TRP A 720 16.81 -8.41 -3.27
N SER A 721 16.54 -7.15 -2.90
CA SER A 721 17.39 -6.00 -3.23
C SER A 721 18.78 -6.08 -2.59
N LEU A 722 18.97 -6.90 -1.55
CA LEU A 722 20.29 -7.22 -0.99
C LEU A 722 21.21 -7.91 -2.00
N LEU A 723 20.62 -8.62 -2.97
CA LEU A 723 21.38 -9.33 -3.99
C LEU A 723 22.02 -8.42 -5.03
N TYR A 724 21.73 -7.11 -5.01
CA TYR A 724 22.36 -6.11 -5.86
C TYR A 724 23.65 -5.52 -5.27
N TRP A 725 24.00 -5.87 -4.04
CA TRP A 725 25.17 -5.29 -3.37
C TRP A 725 26.48 -5.78 -4.01
N PRO A 726 27.57 -4.97 -4.00
CA PRO A 726 28.79 -5.27 -4.72
C PRO A 726 29.40 -6.64 -4.37
N SER A 727 29.44 -6.98 -3.07
CA SER A 727 30.01 -8.25 -2.62
C SER A 727 29.21 -9.49 -3.06
N VAL A 728 27.99 -9.31 -3.57
CA VAL A 728 27.07 -10.38 -4.00
C VAL A 728 27.14 -10.61 -5.53
N ALA A 729 28.04 -9.91 -6.23
CA ALA A 729 28.27 -10.10 -7.66
C ALA A 729 28.50 -11.58 -8.08
N PRO A 730 29.21 -12.44 -7.32
CA PRO A 730 29.36 -13.85 -7.68
C PRO A 730 28.03 -14.59 -7.89
N LEU A 731 27.03 -14.34 -7.06
CA LEU A 731 25.69 -14.93 -7.21
C LEU A 731 24.96 -14.41 -8.44
N ARG A 732 25.07 -13.11 -8.75
CA ARG A 732 24.45 -12.51 -9.94
C ARG A 732 24.99 -13.08 -11.26
N ARG A 733 26.23 -13.56 -11.28
CA ARG A 733 26.84 -14.21 -12.45
C ARG A 733 26.24 -15.58 -12.75
N ASP A 734 25.57 -16.22 -11.81
CA ASP A 734 24.86 -17.50 -12.01
C ASP A 734 23.45 -17.27 -12.59
N PRO A 735 23.04 -17.96 -13.67
CA PRO A 735 21.72 -17.78 -14.27
C PRO A 735 20.54 -18.01 -13.31
N ARG A 736 20.71 -18.82 -12.24
CA ARG A 736 19.64 -19.05 -11.26
C ARG A 736 19.23 -17.80 -10.49
N PHE A 737 20.14 -16.83 -10.34
CA PHE A 737 19.79 -15.51 -9.84
C PHE A 737 18.73 -14.86 -10.74
N PHE A 738 18.95 -14.86 -12.04
CA PHE A 738 18.03 -14.26 -13.01
C PHE A 738 16.68 -14.98 -13.04
N VAL A 739 16.69 -16.32 -12.94
CA VAL A 739 15.47 -17.12 -12.78
C VAL A 739 14.69 -16.70 -11.53
N LYS A 740 15.36 -16.50 -10.38
CA LYS A 740 14.68 -16.03 -9.17
C LYS A 740 14.07 -14.63 -9.38
N MET A 741 14.78 -13.71 -10.03
CA MET A 741 14.24 -12.38 -10.36
C MET A 741 13.03 -12.48 -11.30
N ALA A 742 13.01 -13.43 -12.23
CA ALA A 742 11.86 -13.71 -13.08
C ALA A 742 10.65 -14.21 -12.29
N GLN A 743 10.87 -15.11 -11.32
CA GLN A 743 9.80 -15.61 -10.44
C GLN A 743 9.17 -14.53 -9.56
N ILE A 744 9.95 -13.51 -9.16
CA ILE A 744 9.46 -12.32 -8.44
C ILE A 744 8.67 -11.38 -9.37
N GLY A 745 8.89 -11.47 -10.70
CA GLY A 745 8.20 -10.67 -11.73
C GLY A 745 9.02 -9.49 -12.29
N LEU A 746 10.28 -9.34 -11.87
CA LEU A 746 11.13 -8.21 -12.32
C LEU A 746 11.50 -8.30 -13.80
N VAL A 747 11.68 -9.52 -14.32
CA VAL A 747 12.00 -9.72 -15.74
C VAL A 747 10.87 -9.19 -16.64
N ASP A 748 9.60 -9.38 -16.25
CA ASP A 748 8.47 -8.83 -17.00
C ASP A 748 8.43 -7.30 -16.93
N TYR A 749 8.81 -6.72 -15.80
CA TYR A 749 8.95 -5.27 -15.68
C TYR A 749 10.06 -4.72 -16.61
N TRP A 750 11.26 -5.30 -16.59
CA TRP A 750 12.38 -4.88 -17.44
C TRP A 750 12.07 -5.00 -18.92
N ARG A 751 11.41 -6.10 -19.32
CA ARG A 751 10.99 -6.31 -20.71
C ARG A 751 9.93 -5.30 -21.15
N ARG A 752 8.87 -5.09 -20.36
CA ARG A 752 7.78 -4.15 -20.70
C ARG A 752 8.27 -2.71 -20.82
N THR A 753 9.23 -2.31 -19.99
CA THR A 753 9.81 -0.96 -20.01
C THR A 753 10.99 -0.83 -20.97
N ASN A 754 11.50 -1.93 -21.52
CA ASN A 754 12.77 -2.01 -22.26
C ASN A 754 13.95 -1.35 -21.51
N ARG A 755 13.93 -1.41 -20.17
CA ARG A 755 15.00 -0.91 -19.30
C ARG A 755 15.60 -2.07 -18.54
N TRP A 756 16.92 -2.22 -18.65
CA TRP A 756 17.67 -3.34 -18.07
C TRP A 756 18.47 -2.88 -16.84
N PRO A 757 18.46 -3.67 -15.75
CA PRO A 757 19.11 -3.31 -14.49
C PRO A 757 20.64 -3.25 -14.66
N ASP A 758 21.30 -2.55 -13.74
CA ASP A 758 22.73 -2.23 -13.83
C ASP A 758 23.58 -3.50 -13.90
N PHE A 759 23.19 -4.55 -13.16
CA PHE A 759 23.93 -5.80 -13.13
C PHE A 759 24.04 -6.46 -14.51
N CYS A 760 23.12 -6.21 -15.45
CA CYS A 760 23.19 -6.77 -16.81
C CYS A 760 24.40 -6.28 -17.61
N ARG A 761 25.12 -5.27 -17.13
CA ARG A 761 26.36 -4.75 -17.71
C ARG A 761 27.59 -5.13 -16.89
N GLU A 762 27.44 -5.91 -15.81
CA GLU A 762 28.57 -6.34 -14.98
C GLU A 762 29.47 -7.33 -15.72
N PRO A 763 30.80 -7.23 -15.53
CA PRO A 763 31.73 -8.18 -16.11
C PRO A 763 31.59 -9.58 -15.47
N GLY A 764 31.70 -10.61 -16.31
CA GLY A 764 31.69 -12.02 -15.87
C GLY A 764 30.31 -12.64 -15.70
N LEU A 765 29.24 -11.97 -16.12
CA LEU A 765 27.92 -12.57 -16.30
C LEU A 765 27.99 -13.79 -17.23
N ARG A 766 27.41 -14.92 -16.82
CA ARG A 766 27.38 -16.16 -17.62
C ARG A 766 26.17 -16.26 -18.55
N TYR A 767 25.39 -15.18 -18.65
CA TYR A 767 24.18 -15.10 -19.45
C TYR A 767 23.97 -13.67 -19.93
N ASP A 768 23.36 -13.51 -21.11
CA ASP A 768 22.85 -12.21 -21.56
C ASP A 768 21.42 -12.03 -21.03
N CYS A 769 21.16 -10.91 -20.35
CA CYS A 769 19.86 -10.68 -19.73
C CYS A 769 18.70 -10.67 -20.74
N ARG A 770 18.89 -10.15 -21.96
CA ARG A 770 17.82 -10.08 -22.98
C ARG A 770 17.50 -11.47 -23.51
N GLN A 771 18.54 -12.24 -23.84
CA GLN A 771 18.40 -13.61 -24.32
C GLN A 771 17.82 -14.53 -23.25
N GLU A 772 18.30 -14.43 -22.01
CA GLU A 772 17.80 -15.26 -20.91
C GLU A 772 16.34 -14.93 -20.58
N ALA A 773 15.96 -13.65 -20.62
CA ALA A 773 14.57 -13.25 -20.48
C ALA A 773 13.68 -13.82 -21.60
N ALA A 774 14.15 -13.80 -22.85
CA ALA A 774 13.44 -14.41 -23.97
C ALA A 774 13.29 -15.94 -23.80
N ARG A 775 14.36 -16.61 -23.32
CA ARG A 775 14.36 -18.05 -23.02
C ARG A 775 13.31 -18.40 -21.96
N LEU A 776 13.26 -17.65 -20.87
CA LEU A 776 12.31 -17.90 -19.77
C LEU A 776 10.86 -17.69 -20.21
N VAL A 777 10.59 -16.72 -21.09
CA VAL A 777 9.25 -16.48 -21.64
C VAL A 777 8.84 -17.60 -22.58
N ALA A 778 9.75 -18.06 -23.45
CA ALA A 778 9.49 -19.19 -24.33
C ALA A 778 9.20 -20.47 -23.54
N LEU A 779 9.98 -20.72 -22.47
CA LEU A 779 9.76 -21.85 -21.57
C LEU A 779 8.41 -21.77 -20.86
N GLY A 780 8.03 -20.59 -20.37
CA GLY A 780 6.72 -20.36 -19.74
C GLY A 780 5.55 -20.62 -20.69
N ARG A 781 5.66 -20.20 -21.97
CA ARG A 781 4.67 -20.50 -23.01
C ARG A 781 4.59 -22.00 -23.31
N ALA A 782 5.72 -22.66 -23.50
CA ALA A 782 5.77 -24.09 -23.81
C ALA A 782 5.16 -24.95 -22.68
N LEU A 783 5.37 -24.58 -21.41
CA LEU A 783 4.74 -25.24 -20.27
C LEU A 783 3.22 -25.00 -20.24
N GLY A 784 2.77 -23.77 -20.53
CA GLY A 784 1.35 -23.44 -20.65
C GLY A 784 0.65 -24.21 -21.78
N ASP A 785 1.28 -24.27 -22.95
CA ASP A 785 0.77 -24.98 -24.12
C ASP A 785 0.77 -26.51 -23.90
N GLY A 786 1.79 -27.04 -23.23
CA GLY A 786 1.88 -28.46 -22.86
C GLY A 786 0.77 -28.90 -21.90
N ILE A 787 0.45 -28.06 -20.89
CA ILE A 787 -0.67 -28.30 -19.98
C ILE A 787 -2.01 -28.26 -20.74
N ALA A 788 -2.16 -27.32 -21.69
CA ALA A 788 -3.37 -27.23 -22.53
C ALA A 788 -3.52 -28.43 -23.48
N LEU A 789 -2.42 -28.91 -24.08
CA LEU A 789 -2.39 -30.10 -24.94
C LEU A 789 -2.67 -31.40 -24.19
N ASN A 790 -2.18 -31.54 -22.96
CA ASN A 790 -2.48 -32.71 -22.12
C ASN A 790 -3.97 -32.76 -21.73
N ARG A 791 -4.58 -31.61 -21.42
CA ARG A 791 -6.04 -31.51 -21.20
C ARG A 791 -6.86 -31.85 -22.46
N ARG A 792 -6.37 -31.51 -23.65
CA ARG A 792 -7.04 -31.87 -24.93
C ARG A 792 -6.91 -33.36 -25.28
N ARG A 793 -5.79 -34.01 -24.95
CA ARG A 793 -5.63 -35.46 -25.16
C ARG A 793 -6.45 -36.30 -24.19
N GLN A 794 -6.59 -35.85 -22.94
CA GLN A 794 -7.44 -36.54 -21.95
C GLN A 794 -8.94 -36.41 -22.25
N SER A 795 -9.37 -35.38 -22.99
CA SER A 795 -10.77 -35.21 -23.43
C SER A 795 -11.12 -35.96 -24.73
N GLN A 796 -10.15 -36.58 -25.40
CA GLN A 796 -10.38 -37.49 -26.53
C GLN A 796 -10.10 -38.93 -26.08
N GLY A 797 -11.07 -39.53 -25.38
CA GLY A 797 -11.03 -40.96 -25.04
C GLY A 797 -10.99 -41.87 -26.29
N PRO A 798 -10.50 -43.11 -26.16
CA PRO A 798 -10.22 -43.98 -27.31
C PRO A 798 -11.50 -44.32 -28.08
N ARG A 799 -11.53 -43.98 -29.37
CA ARG A 799 -12.59 -44.41 -30.29
C ARG A 799 -12.59 -45.93 -30.38
N ARG A 800 -13.62 -46.58 -29.84
CA ARG A 800 -13.88 -48.01 -30.06
C ARG A 800 -14.18 -48.23 -31.54
N ALA A 801 -13.48 -49.19 -32.15
CA ALA A 801 -13.74 -49.68 -33.49
C ALA A 801 -15.10 -50.40 -33.55
N PRO A 802 -15.82 -50.35 -34.68
CA PRO A 802 -17.16 -50.90 -34.79
C PRO A 802 -17.11 -52.42 -35.00
N SER A 803 -17.92 -53.13 -34.22
CA SER A 803 -18.30 -54.54 -34.45
C SER A 803 -19.82 -54.65 -34.31
#